data_AF-A0AAV2QVD4-F1
#
_entry.id   AF-A0AAV2QVD4-F1
#
_cell.length_a   1.000
_cell.length_b   1.000
_cell.length_c   1.000
_cell.angle_alpha   90.00
_cell.angle_beta   90.00
_cell.angle_gamma   90.00
#
_symmetry.space_group_name_H-M   'P 1'
#
loop_
_entity.id
_entity.type
_entity.pdbx_description
1 polymer ?
#
loop_
_entity_poly.entity_id
_entity_poly.type
_entity_poly.pdbx_seq_one_letter_code
_entity_poly.pdbx_strand_id
1 'polypeptide(L)'
;MVFLHGILDVTIQKASNLRNTEYSLFNKDDKSDPYVVVSLISEKGQKSDIAATSVKDDNLDPEWDERYAVDICHEVSIIKFTVHDKDLIGSKVIGHCKILPDRVISEGGVSGSFNLISEGFFTGSFKKKNTGNGTLFLSIYFIGKSFIPNKDSFEVPSCPFPSRPNNHLVLYQDAHCPYLPLQLIRQDNSAYVPRSTWRDIHTAITQAITVIYIVGWSVSVETQLLRSEGDDTRTLGEILKQKSQAGVQVKILLWDELTSNDTLPCMKVGVMQTEDNITLDFFKGTNVEVILQSIETNTSDMCAIDKVAGTLFKGFAFSHHQKTVITDAPITHNFAERKLIAFIGGLDLTAGRYDTPEHPLFRTLVNEHKDDFINHTLPNLTSSSGPRQPWHDIHSRVEGPTVRDILKNFEERWVKVKQQPIAIHTEKNINLDYSFQSWDSWSIQMFRSINDCSADMNSYPIKTAFMHALPSIKLKRGYKVDNSLYRAYIHHIRRAKSFIYIENQYFMGSRHMWPDSKDGKAGNLIPLEISIKIEEKIMNNECFVVYIVIPMYPEGEPETDPIQEMLYNQNQTIQMMYSRISKAIANSGRPSAHPQEYLLFLCLGSKELSSARPDSLMAPDQNINAMSYHNLRNMIYVHSKMGIFDDEYIIVGSANINDRSMSGNRDTEIAIGAYQPNLLANGDVSMFRKALWAEHLGINTPTDVWDHPGSPQCRVRVHELVEGSLQAYLMPGEHETPHHLMIYPLSVSQEGKVTARPDCECIPDTSAKVKGRMSLLPKILCA
;
A
#
# COMPACT_ATOMS: atom_id res chain seq x y z
N MET A 1 17.08 -13.38 25.93
CA MET A 1 16.62 -12.56 24.79
C MET A 1 16.24 -13.51 23.69
N VAL A 2 15.06 -13.36 23.09
CA VAL A 2 14.59 -14.28 22.05
C VAL A 2 14.20 -13.47 20.81
N PHE A 3 14.68 -13.90 19.65
CA PHE A 3 14.18 -13.38 18.37
C PHE A 3 12.96 -14.20 17.96
N LEU A 4 11.78 -13.60 18.04
CA LEU A 4 10.51 -14.24 17.64
C LEU A 4 10.17 -13.85 16.21
N HIS A 5 10.21 -14.83 15.30
CA HIS A 5 9.82 -14.70 13.89
C HIS A 5 8.74 -15.72 13.52
N GLY A 6 7.51 -15.23 13.34
CA GLY A 6 6.36 -16.09 13.10
C GLY A 6 5.05 -15.42 13.49
N ILE A 7 4.10 -16.19 14.04
CA ILE A 7 2.79 -15.71 14.48
C ILE A 7 2.69 -15.87 15.99
N LEU A 8 2.30 -14.79 16.68
CA LEU A 8 1.92 -14.83 18.09
C LEU A 8 0.39 -14.89 18.18
N ASP A 9 -0.12 -15.98 18.73
CA ASP A 9 -1.55 -16.23 18.93
C ASP A 9 -1.90 -15.98 20.41
N VAL A 10 -2.68 -14.94 20.66
CA VAL A 10 -3.01 -14.44 22.00
C VAL A 10 -4.51 -14.43 22.17
N THR A 11 -5.02 -15.05 23.22
CA THR A 11 -6.43 -14.96 23.61
C THR A 11 -6.54 -14.30 24.97
N ILE A 12 -7.31 -13.22 25.06
CA ILE A 12 -7.65 -12.54 26.30
C ILE A 12 -9.09 -12.90 26.63
N GLN A 13 -9.28 -13.69 27.68
CA GLN A 13 -10.60 -14.21 28.05
C GLN A 13 -11.35 -13.19 28.91
N LYS A 14 -10.83 -12.92 30.10
CA LYS A 14 -11.47 -12.05 31.08
C LYS A 14 -10.51 -11.51 32.12
N ALA A 15 -10.95 -10.53 32.89
CA ALA A 15 -10.33 -10.16 34.15
C ALA A 15 -11.33 -10.26 35.29
N SER A 16 -10.85 -10.35 36.52
CA SER A 16 -11.68 -10.39 37.72
C SER A 16 -11.10 -9.53 38.84
N ASN A 17 -11.97 -8.96 39.65
CA ASN A 17 -11.62 -8.13 40.81
C ASN A 17 -10.68 -6.97 40.43
N LEU A 18 -10.91 -6.34 39.28
CA LEU A 18 -10.15 -5.16 38.90
C LEU A 18 -10.37 -4.03 39.91
N ARG A 19 -9.32 -3.26 40.16
CA ARG A 19 -9.40 -2.09 41.00
C ARG A 19 -10.13 -0.98 40.24
N ASN A 20 -11.15 -0.40 40.85
CA ASN A 20 -11.78 0.81 40.33
C ASN A 20 -10.79 1.99 40.40
N THR A 21 -10.49 2.61 39.26
CA THR A 21 -9.62 3.77 39.12
C THR A 21 -10.35 5.08 38.79
N GLU A 22 -11.68 5.02 38.68
CA GLU A 22 -12.53 6.19 38.52
C GLU A 22 -12.72 6.94 39.85
N TYR A 23 -12.67 8.27 39.76
CA TYR A 23 -12.93 9.20 40.86
C TYR A 23 -13.83 10.33 40.34
N SER A 24 -15.10 10.03 40.08
CA SER A 24 -16.06 11.07 39.72
C SER A 24 -16.50 11.85 40.97
N LEU A 25 -16.35 13.18 40.94
CA LEU A 25 -16.88 14.11 41.95
C LEU A 25 -18.43 14.14 41.95
N PHE A 26 -19.07 13.62 40.89
CA PHE A 26 -20.52 13.74 40.65
C PHE A 26 -21.26 12.40 40.64
N ASN A 27 -20.59 11.27 40.46
CA ASN A 27 -21.21 9.94 40.47
C ASN A 27 -20.33 8.92 41.23
N LYS A 28 -20.78 8.45 42.39
CA LYS A 28 -19.99 7.53 43.24
C LYS A 28 -20.04 6.07 42.79
N ASP A 29 -20.90 5.75 41.81
CA ASP A 29 -21.14 4.38 41.34
C ASP A 29 -20.40 4.05 40.02
N ASP A 30 -19.66 5.02 39.47
CA ASP A 30 -18.86 4.90 38.24
C ASP A 30 -17.73 3.88 38.44
N LYS A 31 -17.56 2.95 37.51
CA LYS A 31 -16.54 1.91 37.54
C LYS A 31 -15.57 2.10 36.37
N SER A 32 -14.40 1.48 36.48
CA SER A 32 -13.44 1.45 35.38
C SER A 32 -14.03 0.83 34.11
N ASP A 33 -13.56 1.34 32.98
CA ASP A 33 -13.84 0.92 31.60
C ASP A 33 -12.64 0.12 31.04
N PRO A 34 -12.43 -1.13 31.47
CA PRO A 34 -11.17 -1.80 31.20
C PRO A 34 -10.99 -2.28 29.76
N TYR A 35 -9.75 -2.21 29.31
CA TYR A 35 -9.25 -2.90 28.13
C TYR A 35 -7.80 -3.35 28.33
N VAL A 36 -7.36 -4.35 27.56
CA VAL A 36 -6.01 -4.92 27.65
C VAL A 36 -5.20 -4.53 26.43
N VAL A 37 -3.97 -4.06 26.64
CA VAL A 37 -2.96 -3.86 25.59
C VAL A 37 -1.87 -4.92 25.74
N VAL A 38 -1.57 -5.60 24.64
CA VAL A 38 -0.47 -6.58 24.54
C VAL A 38 0.72 -5.91 23.87
N SER A 39 1.87 -5.93 24.53
CA SER A 39 3.08 -5.26 24.06
C SER A 39 4.29 -6.18 24.10
N LEU A 40 5.11 -6.11 23.06
CA LEU A 40 6.44 -6.69 23.02
C LEU A 40 7.44 -5.64 23.51
N ILE A 41 8.26 -6.02 24.50
CA ILE A 41 9.30 -5.16 25.06
C ILE A 41 10.67 -5.76 24.71
N SER A 42 11.50 -4.97 24.02
CA SER A 42 12.88 -5.34 23.72
C SER A 42 13.79 -5.13 24.93
N GLU A 43 15.03 -5.63 24.87
CA GLU A 43 16.04 -5.41 25.92
C GLU A 43 16.38 -3.93 26.11
N LYS A 44 16.33 -3.15 25.02
CA LYS A 44 16.52 -1.68 25.06
C LYS A 44 15.32 -0.92 25.64
N GLY A 45 14.29 -1.63 26.11
CA GLY A 45 13.07 -1.05 26.67
C GLY A 45 12.10 -0.51 25.62
N GLN A 46 12.34 -0.78 24.33
CA GLN A 46 11.44 -0.35 23.26
C GLN A 46 10.15 -1.16 23.31
N LYS A 47 9.02 -0.47 23.17
CA LYS A 47 7.67 -1.04 23.25
C LYS A 47 7.02 -1.07 21.86
N SER A 48 6.54 -2.26 21.46
CA SER A 48 5.69 -2.46 20.29
C SER A 48 4.33 -2.98 20.74
N ASP A 49 3.26 -2.21 20.55
CA ASP A 49 1.90 -2.62 20.87
C ASP A 49 1.33 -3.44 19.71
N ILE A 50 0.99 -4.71 19.98
CA ILE A 50 0.64 -5.69 18.94
C ILE A 50 -0.85 -6.06 18.92
N ALA A 51 -1.55 -5.88 20.04
CA ALA A 51 -2.99 -6.14 20.14
C ALA A 51 -3.63 -5.28 21.23
N ALA A 52 -4.92 -5.02 21.10
CA ALA A 52 -5.72 -4.36 22.13
C ALA A 52 -7.19 -4.83 22.07
N THR A 53 -7.76 -5.14 23.22
CA THR A 53 -9.18 -5.53 23.37
C THR A 53 -10.12 -4.36 23.18
N SER A 54 -11.40 -4.68 22.97
CA SER A 54 -12.49 -3.75 23.16
C SER A 54 -12.46 -3.22 24.59
N VAL A 55 -13.02 -2.03 24.75
CA VAL A 55 -13.34 -1.46 26.05
C VAL A 55 -14.62 -2.16 26.56
N LYS A 56 -14.74 -2.32 27.87
CA LYS A 56 -15.95 -2.82 28.54
C LYS A 56 -16.38 -1.79 29.55
N ASP A 57 -17.48 -1.11 29.30
CA ASP A 57 -17.88 0.02 30.12
C ASP A 57 -18.36 -0.45 31.51
N ASP A 58 -18.03 0.32 32.55
CA ASP A 58 -18.47 0.16 33.93
C ASP A 58 -18.29 -1.25 34.52
N ASN A 59 -17.16 -1.90 34.24
CA ASN A 59 -16.99 -3.33 34.51
C ASN A 59 -15.66 -3.68 35.20
N LEU A 60 -15.73 -4.21 36.43
CA LEU A 60 -14.53 -4.69 37.17
C LEU A 60 -14.23 -6.18 36.97
N ASP A 61 -15.14 -6.91 36.31
CA ASP A 61 -15.02 -8.32 35.96
C ASP A 61 -15.29 -8.52 34.45
N PRO A 62 -14.54 -7.83 33.57
CA PRO A 62 -14.82 -7.80 32.14
C PRO A 62 -14.54 -9.17 31.49
N GLU A 63 -15.45 -9.58 30.60
CA GLU A 63 -15.25 -10.73 29.69
C GLU A 63 -15.11 -10.21 28.25
N TRP A 64 -13.95 -10.44 27.65
CA TRP A 64 -13.62 -10.03 26.28
C TRP A 64 -13.75 -11.18 25.29
N ASP A 65 -13.21 -12.36 25.62
CA ASP A 65 -13.09 -13.51 24.72
C ASP A 65 -12.54 -13.16 23.33
N GLU A 66 -11.52 -12.30 23.31
CA GLU A 66 -10.90 -11.83 22.07
C GLU A 66 -9.59 -12.56 21.79
N ARG A 67 -9.41 -12.99 20.53
CA ARG A 67 -8.22 -13.69 20.03
C ARG A 67 -7.53 -12.89 18.93
N TYR A 68 -6.21 -12.82 19.00
CA TYR A 68 -5.35 -12.11 18.06
C TYR A 68 -4.27 -13.04 17.53
N ALA A 69 -4.17 -13.15 16.22
CA ALA A 69 -3.03 -13.78 15.57
C ALA A 69 -2.21 -12.71 14.83
N VAL A 70 -1.04 -12.40 15.37
CA VAL A 70 -0.21 -11.27 14.94
C VAL A 70 1.10 -11.78 14.36
N ASP A 71 1.40 -11.40 13.12
CA ASP A 71 2.72 -11.60 12.54
C ASP A 71 3.73 -10.76 13.32
N ILE A 72 4.76 -11.42 13.85
CA ILE A 72 5.82 -10.79 14.64
C ILE A 72 7.19 -11.15 14.07
N CYS A 73 8.06 -10.15 14.06
CA CYS A 73 9.47 -10.29 13.75
C CYS A 73 10.26 -9.33 14.65
N HIS A 74 10.48 -9.75 15.90
CA HIS A 74 10.93 -8.88 16.98
C HIS A 74 11.97 -9.55 17.88
N GLU A 75 12.92 -8.75 18.36
CA GLU A 75 13.70 -9.07 19.56
C GLU A 75 12.83 -8.83 20.80
N VAL A 76 12.54 -9.88 21.55
CA VAL A 76 11.63 -9.83 22.69
C VAL A 76 12.35 -10.29 23.96
N SER A 77 12.24 -9.45 24.99
CA SER A 77 12.66 -9.77 26.36
C SER A 77 11.45 -10.03 27.24
N ILE A 78 10.35 -9.29 27.05
CA ILE A 78 9.13 -9.42 27.84
C ILE A 78 7.91 -9.26 26.93
N ILE A 79 6.92 -10.12 27.10
CA ILE A 79 5.56 -9.95 26.59
C ILE A 79 4.72 -9.38 27.74
N LYS A 80 4.33 -8.11 27.64
CA LYS A 80 3.61 -7.37 28.69
C LYS A 80 2.13 -7.27 28.32
N PHE A 81 1.27 -7.61 29.27
CA PHE A 81 -0.17 -7.41 29.19
C PHE A 81 -0.54 -6.32 30.19
N THR A 82 -1.05 -5.20 29.70
CA THR A 82 -1.38 -4.04 30.54
C THR A 82 -2.88 -3.83 30.49
N VAL A 83 -3.53 -3.86 31.65
CA VAL A 83 -4.94 -3.51 31.80
C VAL A 83 -5.02 -2.01 32.04
N HIS A 84 -5.73 -1.34 31.15
CA HIS A 84 -5.97 0.09 31.16
C HIS A 84 -7.42 0.37 31.54
N ASP A 85 -7.65 1.53 32.14
CA ASP A 85 -8.95 2.16 32.29
C ASP A 85 -9.08 3.25 31.20
N LYS A 86 -10.22 3.34 30.52
CA LYS A 86 -10.43 4.33 29.46
C LYS A 86 -11.12 5.57 30.02
N ASP A 87 -10.32 6.52 30.49
CA ASP A 87 -10.84 7.81 30.92
C ASP A 87 -11.02 8.81 29.74
N LEU A 88 -11.81 9.86 30.00
CA LEU A 88 -12.02 11.01 29.10
C LEU A 88 -10.71 11.70 28.66
N ILE A 89 -9.70 11.77 29.54
CA ILE A 89 -8.38 12.38 29.22
C ILE A 89 -7.26 11.42 29.61
N GLY A 90 -6.87 10.57 28.66
CA GLY A 90 -5.75 9.66 28.79
C GLY A 90 -6.07 8.42 29.64
N SER A 91 -5.75 7.24 29.12
CA SER A 91 -6.02 5.98 29.81
C SER A 91 -5.14 5.79 31.05
N LYS A 92 -5.72 5.50 32.21
CA LYS A 92 -4.96 5.10 33.40
C LYS A 92 -4.56 3.62 33.33
N VAL A 93 -3.46 3.24 33.98
CA VAL A 93 -3.05 1.83 34.09
C VAL A 93 -3.60 1.25 35.38
N ILE A 94 -4.45 0.22 35.29
CA ILE A 94 -4.98 -0.53 36.44
C ILE A 94 -3.90 -1.47 36.97
N GLY A 95 -3.24 -2.21 36.07
CA GLY A 95 -2.16 -3.12 36.41
C GLY A 95 -1.63 -3.86 35.19
N HIS A 96 -0.60 -4.68 35.38
CA HIS A 96 -0.02 -5.47 34.30
C HIS A 96 0.50 -6.83 34.76
N CYS A 97 0.62 -7.77 33.83
CA CYS A 97 1.38 -9.00 34.01
C CYS A 97 2.42 -9.16 32.88
N LYS A 98 3.44 -9.99 33.12
CA LYS A 98 4.57 -10.19 32.22
C LYS A 98 4.78 -11.68 31.98
N ILE A 99 5.01 -12.06 30.74
CA ILE A 99 5.36 -13.42 30.33
C ILE A 99 6.69 -13.37 29.60
N LEU A 100 7.61 -14.28 29.96
CA LEU A 100 8.89 -14.41 29.28
C LEU A 100 8.70 -15.19 27.97
N PRO A 101 9.29 -14.73 26.86
CA PRO A 101 9.14 -15.40 25.56
C PRO A 101 9.70 -16.83 25.56
N ASP A 102 10.80 -17.09 26.29
CA ASP A 102 11.37 -18.44 26.44
C ASP A 102 10.37 -19.43 27.02
N ARG A 103 9.54 -18.98 27.97
CA ARG A 103 8.50 -19.79 28.59
C ARG A 103 7.41 -20.17 27.60
N VAL A 104 7.01 -19.24 26.73
CA VAL A 104 6.00 -19.51 25.68
C VAL A 104 6.49 -20.58 24.71
N ILE A 105 7.77 -20.54 24.35
CA ILE A 105 8.37 -21.53 23.44
C ILE A 105 8.53 -22.88 24.13
N SER A 106 9.13 -22.92 25.32
CA SER A 106 9.49 -24.17 25.99
C SER A 106 8.28 -24.97 26.49
N GLU A 107 7.20 -24.30 26.89
CA GLU A 107 5.97 -24.93 27.37
C GLU A 107 4.99 -25.27 26.23
N GLY A 108 5.29 -24.91 24.97
CA GLY A 108 4.37 -25.10 23.84
C GLY A 108 3.14 -24.19 23.92
N GLY A 109 3.28 -23.04 24.57
CA GLY A 109 2.22 -22.11 24.91
C GLY A 109 1.98 -22.01 26.42
N VAL A 110 1.40 -20.89 26.84
CA VAL A 110 1.10 -20.58 28.25
C VAL A 110 -0.38 -20.23 28.36
N SER A 111 -1.10 -20.85 29.29
CA SER A 111 -2.53 -20.58 29.54
C SER A 111 -2.82 -20.57 31.04
N GLY A 112 -3.63 -19.62 31.51
CA GLY A 112 -4.06 -19.58 32.90
C GLY A 112 -4.39 -18.18 33.42
N SER A 113 -4.37 -18.05 34.76
CA SER A 113 -4.67 -16.81 35.48
C SER A 113 -3.40 -16.13 35.98
N PHE A 114 -3.30 -14.81 35.78
CA PHE A 114 -2.13 -14.00 36.13
C PHE A 114 -2.53 -12.81 36.99
N ASN A 115 -1.94 -12.68 38.18
CA ASN A 115 -2.19 -11.55 39.05
C ASN A 115 -1.58 -10.27 38.48
N LEU A 116 -2.32 -9.16 38.58
CA LEU A 116 -1.92 -7.86 38.07
C LEU A 116 -1.09 -7.10 39.10
N ILE A 117 0.04 -6.55 38.65
CA ILE A 117 1.00 -5.78 39.45
C ILE A 117 0.87 -4.29 39.10
N SER A 118 1.00 -3.39 40.09
CA SER A 118 1.01 -1.94 39.85
C SER A 118 2.35 -1.46 39.28
N GLU A 119 2.34 -0.33 38.57
CA GLU A 119 3.56 0.44 38.35
C GLU A 119 3.84 1.26 39.63
N GLY A 120 4.90 0.91 40.35
CA GLY A 120 5.30 1.65 41.54
C GLY A 120 5.92 3.00 41.17
N PHE A 121 5.29 4.10 41.57
CA PHE A 121 5.98 5.38 41.73
C PHE A 121 6.74 5.36 43.06
N PHE A 122 8.05 5.65 43.02
CA PHE A 122 8.80 6.07 44.19
C PHE A 122 8.31 7.47 44.61
N THR A 123 7.29 7.52 45.45
CA THR A 123 7.05 8.68 46.31
C THR A 123 7.25 8.22 47.74
N GLY A 124 8.22 8.85 48.42
CA GLY A 124 8.66 8.49 49.76
C GLY A 124 7.52 8.28 50.74
N SER A 125 7.69 7.23 51.55
CA SER A 125 7.11 7.07 52.89
C SER A 125 5.60 7.20 53.00
N PHE A 126 4.84 6.19 52.54
CA PHE A 126 3.74 5.55 53.29
C PHE A 126 3.41 4.22 52.60
N LYS A 127 3.70 3.08 53.26
CA LYS A 127 3.30 1.74 52.79
C LYS A 127 1.77 1.63 52.79
N LYS A 128 1.12 1.95 51.67
CA LYS A 128 -0.27 1.53 51.42
C LYS A 128 -0.28 0.00 51.24
N LYS A 129 -1.19 -0.68 51.96
CA LYS A 129 -1.43 -2.13 51.82
C LYS A 129 -1.64 -2.48 50.35
N ASN A 130 -0.95 -3.52 49.89
CA ASN A 130 -1.03 -4.06 48.54
C ASN A 130 -2.38 -4.78 48.37
N THR A 131 -3.47 -4.04 48.13
CA THR A 131 -4.72 -4.62 47.61
C THR A 131 -4.45 -4.97 46.14
N GLY A 132 -4.51 -6.26 45.77
CA GLY A 132 -4.20 -6.70 44.42
C GLY A 132 -5.01 -5.94 43.35
N ASN A 133 -4.45 -5.73 42.16
CA ASN A 133 -5.10 -4.98 41.07
C ASN A 133 -5.98 -5.86 40.18
N GLY A 134 -6.44 -7.00 40.70
CA GLY A 134 -7.19 -8.02 39.98
C GLY A 134 -6.33 -9.12 39.34
N THR A 135 -6.99 -10.00 38.60
CA THR A 135 -6.41 -11.17 37.93
C THR A 135 -6.87 -11.20 36.48
N LEU A 136 -5.94 -11.47 35.56
CA LEU A 136 -6.19 -11.58 34.12
C LEU A 136 -6.11 -13.04 33.66
N PHE A 137 -7.08 -13.49 32.88
CA PHE A 137 -7.14 -14.84 32.31
C PHE A 137 -6.83 -14.78 30.82
N LEU A 138 -5.79 -15.49 30.40
CA LEU A 138 -5.30 -15.44 29.02
C LEU A 138 -4.60 -16.74 28.60
N SER A 139 -4.47 -16.91 27.29
CA SER A 139 -3.59 -17.91 26.68
C SER A 139 -2.72 -17.29 25.58
N ILE A 140 -1.49 -17.79 25.43
CA ILE A 140 -0.54 -17.33 24.42
C ILE A 140 0.23 -18.52 23.82
N TYR A 141 0.36 -18.53 22.49
CA TYR A 141 1.10 -19.52 21.72
C TYR A 141 1.96 -18.82 20.67
N PHE A 142 3.11 -19.43 20.34
CA PHE A 142 3.97 -18.93 19.28
C PHE A 142 4.14 -20.00 18.19
N ILE A 143 3.83 -19.63 16.95
CA ILE A 143 4.01 -20.46 15.76
C ILE A 143 5.20 -19.89 14.99
N GLY A 144 6.35 -20.55 15.08
CA GLY A 144 7.55 -20.11 14.34
C GLY A 144 7.33 -20.16 12.82
N LYS A 145 7.99 -19.26 12.08
CA LYS A 145 7.88 -19.12 10.61
C LYS A 145 7.90 -20.46 9.86
N SER A 146 8.80 -21.37 10.26
CA SER A 146 8.96 -22.68 9.60
C SER A 146 7.74 -23.60 9.72
N PHE A 147 6.89 -23.39 10.73
CA PHE A 147 5.71 -24.19 11.06
C PHE A 147 4.39 -23.55 10.60
N ILE A 148 4.44 -22.40 9.93
CA ILE A 148 3.24 -21.76 9.39
C ILE A 148 2.61 -22.68 8.34
N PRO A 149 1.34 -23.09 8.49
CA PRO A 149 0.66 -23.93 7.51
C PRO A 149 0.59 -23.25 6.14
N ASN A 150 0.68 -24.04 5.06
CA ASN A 150 0.58 -23.57 3.68
C ASN A 150 1.58 -22.46 3.28
N LYS A 151 2.72 -22.33 3.97
CA LYS A 151 3.73 -21.28 3.70
C LYS A 151 4.27 -21.27 2.26
N ASP A 152 4.24 -22.43 1.58
CA ASP A 152 4.72 -22.59 0.21
C ASP A 152 3.59 -22.50 -0.84
N SER A 153 2.34 -22.32 -0.41
CA SER A 153 1.17 -22.16 -1.28
C SER A 153 1.18 -20.81 -2.00
N PHE A 154 0.60 -20.73 -3.19
CA PHE A 154 0.30 -19.45 -3.83
C PHE A 154 -0.93 -18.77 -3.22
N GLU A 155 -1.90 -19.55 -2.73
CA GLU A 155 -3.03 -19.02 -1.97
C GLU A 155 -2.57 -18.60 -0.57
N VAL A 156 -2.87 -17.36 -0.22
CA VAL A 156 -2.61 -16.82 1.11
C VAL A 156 -3.70 -17.34 2.06
N PRO A 157 -3.34 -18.09 3.12
CA PRO A 157 -4.32 -18.77 3.95
C PRO A 157 -5.07 -17.77 4.83
N SER A 158 -6.30 -18.13 5.20
CA SER A 158 -7.13 -17.39 6.17
C SER A 158 -7.35 -15.92 5.76
N CYS A 159 -7.70 -15.69 4.51
CA CYS A 159 -8.15 -14.39 4.00
C CYS A 159 -9.68 -14.39 3.83
N PRO A 160 -10.35 -13.22 3.85
CA PRO A 160 -11.80 -13.14 3.65
C PRO A 160 -12.26 -13.63 2.27
N PHE A 161 -11.40 -13.45 1.26
CA PHE A 161 -11.62 -13.92 -0.09
C PHE A 161 -10.63 -15.06 -0.40
N PRO A 162 -11.12 -16.24 -0.84
CA PRO A 162 -10.26 -17.34 -1.23
C PRO A 162 -9.65 -17.09 -2.60
N SER A 163 -8.63 -17.88 -2.97
CA SER A 163 -8.15 -17.91 -4.35
C SER A 163 -9.23 -18.46 -5.29
N ARG A 164 -9.46 -17.81 -6.43
CA ARG A 164 -10.40 -18.26 -7.47
C ARG A 164 -9.64 -18.72 -8.71
N PRO A 165 -9.86 -19.94 -9.22
CA PRO A 165 -9.31 -20.37 -10.49
C PRO A 165 -10.16 -19.87 -11.67
N ASN A 166 -9.70 -20.16 -12.90
CA ASN A 166 -10.44 -19.92 -14.15
C ASN A 166 -10.78 -18.44 -14.37
N ASN A 167 -9.82 -17.56 -14.13
CA ASN A 167 -9.90 -16.15 -14.48
C ASN A 167 -9.08 -15.84 -15.73
N HIS A 168 -9.37 -14.71 -16.36
CA HIS A 168 -8.49 -14.05 -17.31
C HIS A 168 -8.00 -12.74 -16.68
N LEU A 169 -6.70 -12.47 -16.77
CA LEU A 169 -6.07 -11.27 -16.24
C LEU A 169 -5.31 -10.56 -17.35
N VAL A 170 -5.57 -9.26 -17.49
CA VAL A 170 -4.74 -8.36 -18.31
C VAL A 170 -3.98 -7.45 -17.36
N LEU A 171 -2.66 -7.38 -17.54
CA LEU A 171 -1.79 -6.45 -16.83
C LEU A 171 -1.53 -5.24 -17.73
N TYR A 172 -1.60 -4.05 -17.16
CA TYR A 172 -1.35 -2.81 -17.86
C TYR A 172 -0.20 -2.04 -17.24
N GLN A 173 0.61 -1.49 -18.13
CA GLN A 173 1.66 -0.53 -17.86
C GLN A 173 1.15 0.82 -18.36
N ASP A 174 1.13 1.81 -17.47
CA ASP A 174 0.64 3.16 -17.68
C ASP A 174 -0.83 3.27 -18.11
N ALA A 175 -1.31 4.50 -18.28
CA ALA A 175 -2.66 4.74 -18.77
C ALA A 175 -2.80 4.37 -20.26
N HIS A 176 -1.74 4.58 -21.05
CA HIS A 176 -1.71 4.28 -22.47
C HIS A 176 -0.35 3.72 -22.91
N CYS A 177 -0.30 2.43 -23.25
CA CYS A 177 0.90 1.78 -23.79
C CYS A 177 0.58 1.20 -25.18
N PRO A 178 0.75 1.99 -26.27
CA PRO A 178 0.48 1.54 -27.62
C PRO A 178 1.60 0.65 -28.19
N TYR A 179 2.85 0.88 -27.78
CA TYR A 179 4.02 0.08 -28.16
C TYR A 179 5.04 0.07 -27.02
N LEU A 180 6.05 -0.78 -27.15
CA LEU A 180 7.23 -0.81 -26.28
C LEU A 180 8.46 -0.44 -27.12
N PRO A 181 9.55 0.05 -26.49
CA PRO A 181 10.82 0.28 -27.18
C PRO A 181 11.37 -0.98 -27.87
N LEU A 182 11.05 -2.16 -27.33
CA LEU A 182 11.43 -3.46 -27.86
C LEU A 182 10.20 -4.36 -28.02
N GLN A 183 10.06 -4.97 -29.20
CA GLN A 183 9.05 -6.01 -29.43
C GLN A 183 9.46 -7.30 -28.71
N LEU A 184 8.76 -7.63 -27.63
CA LEU A 184 8.97 -8.86 -26.90
C LEU A 184 8.24 -10.03 -27.57
N ILE A 185 8.81 -11.23 -27.44
CA ILE A 185 8.29 -12.48 -28.01
C ILE A 185 7.91 -13.42 -26.88
N ARG A 186 6.72 -14.01 -26.97
CA ARG A 186 6.18 -15.02 -26.04
C ARG A 186 6.76 -16.40 -26.35
N GLN A 187 6.57 -17.36 -25.45
CA GLN A 187 7.08 -18.72 -25.63
C GLN A 187 6.48 -19.46 -26.83
N ASP A 188 5.26 -19.13 -27.21
CA ASP A 188 4.58 -19.67 -28.40
C ASP A 188 5.00 -18.98 -29.71
N ASN A 189 6.07 -18.16 -29.67
CA ASN A 189 6.57 -17.30 -30.74
C ASN A 189 5.62 -16.18 -31.19
N SER A 190 4.54 -15.93 -30.45
CA SER A 190 3.69 -14.78 -30.72
C SER A 190 4.32 -13.48 -30.17
N ALA A 191 3.99 -12.36 -30.81
CA ALA A 191 4.41 -11.05 -30.32
C ALA A 191 3.66 -10.70 -29.02
N TYR A 192 4.38 -10.19 -28.02
CA TYR A 192 3.75 -9.54 -26.87
C TYR A 192 3.05 -8.26 -27.35
N VAL A 193 1.75 -8.16 -27.06
CA VAL A 193 0.96 -6.99 -27.41
C VAL A 193 0.75 -6.18 -26.15
N PRO A 194 1.40 -5.01 -26.00
CA PRO A 194 1.12 -4.10 -24.90
C PRO A 194 -0.34 -3.64 -24.96
N ARG A 195 -0.88 -3.30 -23.78
CA ARG A 195 -2.29 -2.95 -23.62
C ARG A 195 -2.40 -1.57 -23.00
N SER A 196 -3.44 -0.84 -23.38
CA SER A 196 -3.68 0.52 -22.91
C SER A 196 -4.84 0.54 -21.92
N THR A 197 -4.55 0.85 -20.65
CA THR A 197 -5.53 0.83 -19.55
C THR A 197 -6.77 1.66 -19.87
N TRP A 198 -6.58 2.95 -20.17
CA TRP A 198 -7.69 3.88 -20.33
C TRP A 198 -8.50 3.62 -21.61
N ARG A 199 -7.86 3.06 -22.64
CA ARG A 199 -8.57 2.61 -23.85
C ARG A 199 -9.48 1.42 -23.57
N ASP A 200 -9.02 0.45 -22.79
CA ASP A 200 -9.83 -0.69 -22.38
C ASP A 200 -10.94 -0.29 -21.40
N ILE A 201 -10.67 0.64 -20.47
CA ILE A 201 -11.70 1.21 -19.58
C ILE A 201 -12.75 1.98 -20.39
N HIS A 202 -12.34 2.85 -21.32
CA HIS A 202 -13.25 3.58 -22.20
C HIS A 202 -14.15 2.63 -23.00
N THR A 203 -13.55 1.62 -23.62
CA THR A 203 -14.29 0.60 -24.39
C THR A 203 -15.29 -0.14 -23.49
N ALA A 204 -14.88 -0.53 -22.28
CA ALA A 204 -15.72 -1.24 -21.34
C ALA A 204 -16.90 -0.39 -20.83
N ILE A 205 -16.69 0.88 -20.51
CA ILE A 205 -17.73 1.82 -20.07
C ILE A 205 -18.70 2.11 -21.21
N THR A 206 -18.19 2.38 -22.41
CA THR A 206 -19.04 2.70 -23.57
C THR A 206 -19.90 1.52 -24.02
N GLN A 207 -19.37 0.30 -23.92
CA GLN A 207 -20.10 -0.94 -24.25
C GLN A 207 -21.01 -1.47 -23.15
N ALA A 208 -20.92 -0.96 -21.92
CA ALA A 208 -21.76 -1.38 -20.79
C ALA A 208 -23.25 -1.19 -21.11
N ILE A 209 -24.11 -2.14 -20.75
CA ILE A 209 -25.57 -1.97 -20.93
C ILE A 209 -26.35 -2.12 -19.63
N THR A 210 -25.70 -2.52 -18.55
CA THR A 210 -26.37 -2.82 -17.28
C THR A 210 -25.79 -2.05 -16.12
N VAL A 211 -24.47 -2.07 -15.94
CA VAL A 211 -23.82 -1.59 -14.73
C VAL A 211 -22.48 -0.91 -15.02
N ILE A 212 -22.23 0.21 -14.35
CA ILE A 212 -20.92 0.87 -14.25
C ILE A 212 -20.74 1.33 -12.81
N TYR A 213 -19.86 0.66 -12.06
CA TYR A 213 -19.50 1.06 -10.70
C TYR A 213 -18.06 1.55 -10.65
N ILE A 214 -17.85 2.71 -10.05
CA ILE A 214 -16.54 3.34 -9.96
C ILE A 214 -16.22 3.61 -8.49
N VAL A 215 -15.01 3.26 -8.09
CA VAL A 215 -14.40 3.65 -6.83
C VAL A 215 -13.12 4.39 -7.17
N GLY A 216 -12.93 5.57 -6.58
CA GLY A 216 -11.70 6.33 -6.75
C GLY A 216 -11.36 7.09 -5.48
N TRP A 217 -10.07 7.34 -5.31
CA TRP A 217 -9.62 8.37 -4.38
C TRP A 217 -9.99 9.76 -4.95
N SER A 218 -9.87 9.91 -6.27
CA SER A 218 -10.45 11.02 -7.03
C SER A 218 -10.96 10.52 -8.38
N VAL A 219 -12.05 11.11 -8.87
CA VAL A 219 -12.56 10.89 -10.23
C VAL A 219 -12.89 12.25 -10.79
N SER A 220 -12.35 12.57 -11.96
CA SER A 220 -12.62 13.82 -12.66
C SER A 220 -13.61 13.60 -13.79
N VAL A 221 -14.65 14.43 -13.83
CA VAL A 221 -15.67 14.42 -14.90
C VAL A 221 -15.15 15.04 -16.20
N GLU A 222 -14.05 15.79 -16.16
CA GLU A 222 -13.47 16.49 -17.31
C GLU A 222 -12.40 15.65 -18.03
N THR A 223 -11.90 14.60 -17.38
CA THR A 223 -10.86 13.73 -17.93
C THR A 223 -11.32 13.04 -19.23
N GLN A 224 -10.52 13.20 -20.28
CA GLN A 224 -10.61 12.43 -21.52
C GLN A 224 -9.74 11.18 -21.42
N LEU A 225 -10.35 10.02 -21.60
CA LEU A 225 -9.66 8.71 -21.50
C LEU A 225 -8.81 8.39 -22.73
N LEU A 226 -9.17 8.96 -23.88
CA LEU A 226 -8.50 8.75 -25.16
C LEU A 226 -8.01 10.10 -25.70
N ARG A 227 -6.83 10.12 -26.34
CA ARG A 227 -6.18 11.38 -26.78
C ARG A 227 -5.54 11.31 -28.17
N SER A 228 -5.60 10.17 -28.86
CA SER A 228 -5.04 10.04 -30.21
C SER A 228 -5.99 10.63 -31.26
N GLU A 229 -5.46 10.95 -32.44
CA GLU A 229 -6.28 11.45 -33.55
C GLU A 229 -7.40 10.45 -33.92
N GLY A 230 -8.63 10.94 -34.04
CA GLY A 230 -9.81 10.13 -34.35
C GLY A 230 -10.42 9.39 -33.16
N ASP A 231 -9.84 9.52 -31.96
CA ASP A 231 -10.45 8.99 -30.74
C ASP A 231 -11.73 9.74 -30.32
N ASP A 232 -12.51 9.11 -29.45
CA ASP A 232 -13.67 9.72 -28.82
C ASP A 232 -13.26 10.87 -27.89
N THR A 233 -13.71 12.09 -28.22
CA THR A 233 -13.34 13.31 -27.51
C THR A 233 -14.22 13.64 -26.32
N ARG A 234 -15.24 12.82 -26.03
CA ARG A 234 -16.14 13.05 -24.88
C ARG A 234 -15.38 12.87 -23.58
N THR A 235 -15.74 13.67 -22.57
CA THR A 235 -15.19 13.50 -21.22
C THR A 235 -15.81 12.27 -20.53
N LEU A 236 -15.15 11.77 -19.48
CA LEU A 236 -15.69 10.69 -18.65
C LEU A 236 -17.09 11.05 -18.11
N GLY A 237 -17.29 12.29 -17.65
CA GLY A 237 -18.57 12.77 -17.14
C GLY A 237 -19.69 12.69 -18.18
N GLU A 238 -19.42 13.11 -19.42
CA GLU A 238 -20.38 13.06 -20.52
C GLU A 238 -20.77 11.62 -20.88
N ILE A 239 -19.78 10.72 -20.96
CA ILE A 239 -20.01 9.31 -21.24
C ILE A 239 -20.90 8.71 -20.15
N LEU A 240 -20.55 8.87 -18.88
CA LEU A 240 -21.32 8.30 -17.75
C LEU A 240 -22.75 8.83 -17.70
N LYS A 241 -22.95 10.14 -17.93
CA LYS A 241 -24.28 10.74 -18.01
C LYS A 241 -25.11 10.13 -19.14
N GLN A 242 -24.53 9.94 -20.32
CA GLN A 242 -25.20 9.31 -21.45
C GLN A 242 -25.54 7.84 -21.18
N LYS A 243 -24.62 7.06 -20.57
CA LYS A 243 -24.87 5.66 -20.21
C LYS A 243 -26.02 5.56 -19.20
N SER A 244 -26.03 6.43 -18.21
CA SER A 244 -27.08 6.50 -17.20
C SER A 244 -28.45 6.84 -17.81
N GLN A 245 -28.51 7.79 -18.75
CA GLN A 245 -29.72 8.10 -19.51
C GLN A 245 -30.23 6.93 -20.37
N ALA A 246 -29.31 6.09 -20.87
CA ALA A 246 -29.64 4.86 -21.59
C ALA A 246 -30.07 3.69 -20.69
N GLY A 247 -30.24 3.93 -19.38
CA GLY A 247 -30.71 2.93 -18.41
C GLY A 247 -29.61 1.99 -17.89
N VAL A 248 -28.34 2.39 -17.98
CA VAL A 248 -27.23 1.72 -17.28
C VAL A 248 -27.19 2.24 -15.84
N GLN A 249 -27.06 1.34 -14.87
CA GLN A 249 -26.91 1.71 -13.47
C GLN A 249 -25.49 2.23 -13.22
N VAL A 250 -25.35 3.54 -13.04
CA VAL A 250 -24.05 4.18 -12.79
C VAL A 250 -23.95 4.60 -11.33
N LYS A 251 -23.01 4.00 -10.60
CA LYS A 251 -22.76 4.29 -9.18
C LYS A 251 -21.30 4.63 -8.94
N ILE A 252 -21.02 5.71 -8.23
CA ILE A 252 -19.66 6.21 -7.97
C ILE A 252 -19.48 6.38 -6.47
N LEU A 253 -18.39 5.84 -5.93
CA LEU A 253 -17.99 5.95 -4.54
C LEU A 253 -16.64 6.67 -4.47
N LEU A 254 -16.65 7.90 -3.94
CA LEU A 254 -15.47 8.74 -3.80
C LEU A 254 -15.10 8.94 -2.34
N TRP A 255 -13.84 9.23 -2.08
CA TRP A 255 -13.43 9.76 -0.79
C TRP A 255 -14.00 11.18 -0.62
N ASP A 256 -14.60 11.44 0.53
CA ASP A 256 -15.01 12.77 0.99
C ASP A 256 -13.79 13.48 1.59
N GLU A 257 -13.13 14.33 0.80
CA GLU A 257 -12.02 15.12 1.32
C GLU A 257 -12.61 16.26 2.18
N LEU A 258 -12.48 16.17 3.52
CA LEU A 258 -13.11 17.13 4.45
C LEU A 258 -12.80 18.63 4.16
N THR A 259 -11.75 18.94 3.41
CA THR A 259 -11.38 20.32 3.01
C THR A 259 -12.08 20.83 1.76
N SER A 260 -12.71 19.95 0.97
CA SER A 260 -13.50 20.31 -0.21
C SER A 260 -14.93 20.75 0.16
N ASN A 261 -15.36 20.53 1.42
CA ASN A 261 -16.69 20.87 1.93
C ASN A 261 -16.82 22.33 2.42
N ASP A 262 -18.06 22.81 2.53
CA ASP A 262 -18.48 24.18 2.92
C ASP A 262 -17.92 24.73 4.27
N THR A 263 -17.11 23.96 4.98
CA THR A 263 -16.39 24.39 6.20
C THR A 263 -15.28 25.42 5.92
N LEU A 264 -14.74 25.47 4.69
CA LEU A 264 -13.80 26.51 4.21
C LEU A 264 -14.21 26.98 2.79
N PRO A 265 -15.15 27.95 2.66
CA PRO A 265 -15.78 28.35 1.39
C PRO A 265 -14.85 28.89 0.27
N CYS A 266 -13.55 29.03 0.53
CA CYS A 266 -12.58 29.56 -0.42
C CYS A 266 -11.84 28.49 -1.24
N MET A 267 -12.04 27.19 -0.98
CA MET A 267 -11.36 26.10 -1.68
C MET A 267 -12.38 25.11 -2.25
N LYS A 268 -12.60 25.13 -3.57
CA LYS A 268 -13.45 24.15 -4.29
C LYS A 268 -12.70 22.88 -4.71
N VAL A 269 -11.38 22.91 -4.62
CA VAL A 269 -10.45 21.79 -4.84
C VAL A 269 -9.83 21.51 -3.46
N GLY A 270 -9.87 20.26 -3.02
CA GLY A 270 -9.35 19.88 -1.71
C GLY A 270 -7.85 20.19 -1.56
N VAL A 271 -7.34 20.20 -0.32
CA VAL A 271 -5.91 20.42 -0.03
C VAL A 271 -5.03 19.32 -0.66
N MET A 272 -5.58 18.12 -0.83
CA MET A 272 -4.95 17.02 -1.56
C MET A 272 -5.30 17.01 -3.04
N GLN A 273 -6.02 18.03 -3.53
CA GLN A 273 -6.41 18.22 -4.93
C GLN A 273 -7.38 17.16 -5.48
N THR A 274 -8.32 16.68 -4.65
CA THR A 274 -9.44 15.88 -5.16
C THR A 274 -10.51 16.74 -5.83
N GLU A 275 -11.23 16.12 -6.76
CA GLU A 275 -12.36 16.72 -7.49
C GLU A 275 -13.71 16.11 -7.04
N ASP A 276 -13.77 15.57 -5.83
CA ASP A 276 -14.90 14.86 -5.25
C ASP A 276 -16.21 15.67 -5.28
N ASN A 277 -16.17 16.92 -4.80
CA ASN A 277 -17.34 17.80 -4.81
C ASN A 277 -17.71 18.30 -6.23
N ILE A 278 -16.72 18.53 -7.10
CA ILE A 278 -16.96 18.90 -8.52
C ILE A 278 -17.71 17.77 -9.23
N THR A 279 -17.27 16.53 -9.03
CA THR A 279 -17.90 15.34 -9.61
C THR A 279 -19.30 15.11 -9.04
N LEU A 280 -19.49 15.28 -7.73
CA LEU A 280 -20.82 15.21 -7.12
C LEU A 280 -21.78 16.24 -7.73
N ASP A 281 -21.35 17.50 -7.83
CA ASP A 281 -22.16 18.59 -8.37
C ASP A 281 -22.49 18.40 -9.85
N PHE A 282 -21.54 17.91 -10.66
CA PHE A 282 -21.75 17.64 -12.09
C PHE A 282 -22.88 16.64 -12.34
N PHE A 283 -22.99 15.60 -11.49
CA PHE A 283 -24.00 14.55 -11.62
C PHE A 283 -25.31 14.87 -10.88
N LYS A 284 -25.39 15.99 -10.16
CA LYS A 284 -26.61 16.41 -9.45
C LYS A 284 -27.79 16.56 -10.42
N GLY A 285 -28.90 15.89 -10.10
CA GLY A 285 -30.10 15.88 -10.94
C GLY A 285 -30.02 14.95 -12.17
N THR A 286 -28.94 14.16 -12.30
CA THR A 286 -28.86 13.06 -13.26
C THR A 286 -29.22 11.72 -12.60
N ASN A 287 -29.29 10.64 -13.40
CA ASN A 287 -29.49 9.28 -12.90
C ASN A 287 -28.18 8.60 -12.43
N VAL A 288 -27.05 9.32 -12.40
CA VAL A 288 -25.78 8.83 -11.86
C VAL A 288 -25.80 9.03 -10.35
N GLU A 289 -25.57 7.96 -9.60
CA GLU A 289 -25.55 8.02 -8.13
C GLU A 289 -24.11 8.16 -7.63
N VAL A 290 -23.76 9.34 -7.11
CA VAL A 290 -22.45 9.60 -6.49
C VAL A 290 -22.60 9.62 -4.97
N ILE A 291 -21.65 8.99 -4.28
CA ILE A 291 -21.50 9.00 -2.83
C ILE A 291 -20.11 9.48 -2.47
N LEU A 292 -20.03 10.49 -1.61
CA LEU A 292 -18.81 10.83 -0.89
C LEU A 292 -18.81 10.06 0.44
N GLN A 293 -17.75 9.30 0.70
CA GLN A 293 -17.57 8.53 1.92
C GLN A 293 -16.41 9.12 2.72
N SER A 294 -16.66 9.52 3.97
CA SER A 294 -15.62 9.98 4.88
C SER A 294 -15.05 8.82 5.71
N ILE A 295 -13.80 8.94 6.17
CA ILE A 295 -13.20 7.97 7.10
C ILE A 295 -13.77 8.19 8.50
N GLU A 296 -14.74 7.35 8.88
CA GLU A 296 -15.42 7.46 10.18
C GLU A 296 -14.65 6.78 11.34
N THR A 297 -14.78 7.37 12.52
CA THR A 297 -14.57 6.69 13.80
C THR A 297 -15.89 6.15 14.31
N ASN A 298 -15.91 4.93 14.86
CA ASN A 298 -17.02 4.54 15.72
C ASN A 298 -16.86 5.35 17.02
N THR A 299 -17.71 6.36 17.17
CA THR A 299 -17.61 7.40 18.19
C THR A 299 -18.60 7.18 19.33
N SER A 300 -19.21 6.01 19.47
CA SER A 300 -20.26 5.76 20.47
C SER A 300 -19.85 6.23 21.87
N ASP A 301 -18.55 6.10 22.23
CA ASP A 301 -18.06 6.28 23.60
C ASP A 301 -17.03 7.42 23.74
N MET A 302 -17.15 8.49 22.93
CA MET A 302 -16.28 9.68 23.01
C MET A 302 -17.09 10.92 23.41
N CYS A 303 -16.50 11.88 24.13
CA CYS A 303 -17.18 13.16 24.38
C CYS A 303 -17.29 13.97 23.08
N ALA A 304 -18.27 14.88 22.97
CA ALA A 304 -18.51 15.62 21.74
C ALA A 304 -17.27 16.38 21.20
N ILE A 305 -16.40 16.88 22.08
CA ILE A 305 -15.18 17.61 21.70
C ILE A 305 -14.13 16.65 21.13
N ASP A 306 -13.91 15.50 21.75
CA ASP A 306 -12.98 14.48 21.24
C ASP A 306 -13.51 13.80 19.99
N LYS A 307 -14.83 13.66 19.84
CA LYS A 307 -15.46 13.21 18.59
C LYS A 307 -15.09 14.16 17.46
N VAL A 308 -15.29 15.46 17.65
CA VAL A 308 -14.97 16.46 16.62
C VAL A 308 -13.47 16.48 16.35
N ALA A 309 -12.61 16.55 17.37
CA ALA A 309 -11.16 16.57 17.19
C ALA A 309 -10.62 15.28 16.55
N GLY A 310 -11.11 14.11 16.96
CA GLY A 310 -10.71 12.80 16.42
C GLY A 310 -11.24 12.56 15.00
N THR A 311 -12.47 12.99 14.71
CA THR A 311 -13.06 12.92 13.35
C THR A 311 -12.33 13.86 12.40
N LEU A 312 -12.06 15.10 12.82
CA LEU A 312 -11.23 16.04 12.05
C LEU A 312 -9.85 15.43 11.81
N PHE A 313 -9.13 15.03 12.85
CA PHE A 313 -7.79 14.46 12.71
C PHE A 313 -7.75 13.25 11.76
N LYS A 314 -8.69 12.29 11.88
CA LYS A 314 -8.70 11.12 10.98
C LYS A 314 -9.13 11.45 9.56
N GLY A 315 -10.12 12.32 9.37
CA GLY A 315 -10.53 12.74 8.03
C GLY A 315 -9.47 13.59 7.32
N PHE A 316 -8.57 14.23 8.06
CA PHE A 316 -7.35 14.84 7.50
C PHE A 316 -6.21 13.82 7.26
N ALA A 317 -6.12 12.76 8.07
CA ALA A 317 -4.97 11.85 8.06
C ALA A 317 -5.11 10.64 7.14
N PHE A 318 -6.35 10.21 6.83
CA PHE A 318 -6.63 8.96 6.11
C PHE A 318 -7.67 9.16 5.01
N SER A 319 -7.66 8.27 4.02
CA SER A 319 -8.56 8.35 2.85
C SER A 319 -9.10 6.99 2.41
N HIS A 320 -10.13 7.02 1.57
CA HIS A 320 -10.48 5.87 0.75
C HIS A 320 -9.62 5.87 -0.50
N HIS A 321 -8.67 4.93 -0.58
CA HIS A 321 -7.61 4.96 -1.58
C HIS A 321 -7.73 3.88 -2.67
N GLN A 322 -8.81 3.09 -2.64
CA GLN A 322 -9.14 2.09 -3.67
C GLN A 322 -9.43 2.75 -5.03
N LYS A 323 -8.89 2.18 -6.11
CA LYS A 323 -9.25 2.53 -7.50
C LYS A 323 -9.83 1.30 -8.19
N THR A 324 -11.10 1.36 -8.57
CA THR A 324 -11.79 0.20 -9.16
C THR A 324 -12.88 0.64 -10.14
N VAL A 325 -12.97 -0.03 -11.29
CA VAL A 325 -14.11 0.10 -12.23
C VAL A 325 -14.73 -1.27 -12.44
N ILE A 326 -16.02 -1.44 -12.21
CA ILE A 326 -16.77 -2.69 -12.44
C ILE A 326 -17.83 -2.42 -13.50
N THR A 327 -17.88 -3.23 -14.54
CA THR A 327 -18.84 -3.06 -15.63
C THR A 327 -19.19 -4.40 -16.28
N ASP A 328 -20.27 -4.43 -17.06
CA ASP A 328 -20.65 -5.58 -17.86
C ASP A 328 -20.07 -5.52 -19.28
N ALA A 329 -19.54 -6.65 -19.76
CA ALA A 329 -19.00 -6.80 -21.11
C ALA A 329 -19.58 -8.04 -21.82
N PRO A 330 -19.65 -8.05 -23.16
CA PRO A 330 -20.05 -9.24 -23.90
C PRO A 330 -19.14 -10.44 -23.61
N ILE A 331 -19.70 -11.65 -23.63
CA ILE A 331 -18.88 -12.87 -23.61
C ILE A 331 -18.35 -13.14 -25.01
N THR A 332 -17.03 -13.33 -25.14
CA THR A 332 -16.39 -13.69 -26.41
C THR A 332 -17.05 -14.95 -26.98
N HIS A 333 -17.42 -14.91 -28.27
CA HIS A 333 -18.14 -15.98 -28.97
C HIS A 333 -19.58 -16.27 -28.49
N ASN A 334 -20.11 -15.54 -27.51
CA ASN A 334 -21.53 -15.57 -27.11
C ASN A 334 -22.02 -14.15 -26.77
N PHE A 335 -22.27 -13.34 -27.80
CA PHE A 335 -22.68 -11.94 -27.63
C PHE A 335 -24.11 -11.76 -27.06
N ALA A 336 -24.89 -12.83 -26.93
CA ALA A 336 -26.23 -12.81 -26.32
C ALA A 336 -26.17 -12.78 -24.78
N GLU A 337 -25.04 -13.22 -24.21
CA GLU A 337 -24.76 -13.16 -22.77
C GLU A 337 -23.65 -12.16 -22.46
N ARG A 338 -23.68 -11.66 -21.24
CA ARG A 338 -22.69 -10.72 -20.73
C ARG A 338 -22.09 -11.24 -19.44
N LYS A 339 -20.90 -10.78 -19.12
CA LYS A 339 -20.19 -11.08 -17.88
C LYS A 339 -19.81 -9.79 -17.20
N LEU A 340 -19.54 -9.83 -15.90
CA LEU A 340 -18.87 -8.73 -15.23
C LEU A 340 -17.37 -8.80 -15.49
N ILE A 341 -16.77 -7.62 -15.61
CA ILE A 341 -15.33 -7.41 -15.63
C ILE A 341 -15.00 -6.31 -14.61
N ALA A 342 -13.79 -6.32 -14.08
CA ALA A 342 -13.32 -5.30 -13.15
C ALA A 342 -11.92 -4.81 -13.51
N PHE A 343 -11.65 -3.54 -13.26
CA PHE A 343 -10.33 -2.93 -13.32
C PHE A 343 -9.87 -2.58 -11.91
N ILE A 344 -8.60 -2.84 -11.60
CA ILE A 344 -8.00 -2.59 -10.28
C ILE A 344 -6.50 -2.28 -10.41
N GLY A 345 -6.01 -1.29 -9.67
CA GLY A 345 -4.59 -0.92 -9.65
C GLY A 345 -4.34 0.45 -9.02
N GLY A 346 -3.28 1.14 -9.46
CA GLY A 346 -2.86 2.43 -8.93
C GLY A 346 -3.48 3.66 -9.62
N LEU A 347 -3.96 3.52 -10.86
CA LEU A 347 -4.55 4.61 -11.64
C LEU A 347 -5.96 5.01 -11.17
N ASP A 348 -6.11 6.25 -10.72
CA ASP A 348 -7.40 6.95 -10.61
C ASP A 348 -7.84 7.48 -12.00
N LEU A 349 -9.15 7.67 -12.19
CA LEU A 349 -9.71 8.28 -13.41
C LEU A 349 -9.77 9.81 -13.24
N THR A 350 -8.60 10.45 -13.17
CA THR A 350 -8.46 11.89 -12.90
C THR A 350 -7.29 12.50 -13.66
N ALA A 351 -7.16 13.82 -13.61
CA ALA A 351 -6.11 14.58 -14.27
C ALA A 351 -4.68 14.12 -13.90
N GLY A 352 -3.76 14.24 -14.86
CA GLY A 352 -2.32 13.97 -14.79
C GLY A 352 -1.92 12.50 -14.75
N ARG A 353 -2.87 11.57 -14.79
CA ARG A 353 -2.63 10.12 -14.78
C ARG A 353 -2.45 9.54 -16.18
N TYR A 354 -2.89 10.25 -17.22
CA TYR A 354 -2.60 9.85 -18.58
C TYR A 354 -1.11 10.02 -18.84
N ASP A 355 -0.47 8.94 -19.25
CA ASP A 355 0.91 8.95 -19.72
C ASP A 355 1.16 7.70 -20.57
N THR A 356 2.32 7.70 -21.22
CA THR A 356 2.84 6.61 -22.01
C THR A 356 4.23 6.20 -21.51
N PRO A 357 4.74 5.00 -21.87
CA PRO A 357 6.05 4.53 -21.40
C PRO A 357 7.23 5.43 -21.77
N GLU A 358 7.07 6.36 -22.71
CA GLU A 358 8.11 7.34 -23.04
C GLU A 358 8.20 8.50 -22.06
N HIS A 359 7.18 8.73 -21.24
CA HIS A 359 7.18 9.72 -20.16
C HIS A 359 7.71 11.11 -20.54
N PRO A 360 7.12 11.76 -21.58
CA PRO A 360 7.60 13.03 -22.08
C PRO A 360 7.53 14.17 -21.06
N LEU A 361 8.58 14.99 -21.02
CA LEU A 361 8.67 16.16 -20.15
C LEU A 361 8.10 17.42 -20.79
N PHE A 362 8.43 17.66 -22.07
CA PHE A 362 8.08 18.91 -22.77
C PHE A 362 7.27 18.69 -24.06
N ARG A 363 7.59 17.65 -24.83
CA ARG A 363 7.06 17.49 -26.20
C ARG A 363 5.53 17.36 -26.30
N THR A 364 4.88 16.92 -25.23
CA THR A 364 3.42 16.71 -25.21
C THR A 364 2.62 17.86 -24.59
N LEU A 365 3.29 18.92 -24.16
CA LEU A 365 2.65 20.06 -23.46
C LEU A 365 1.78 20.92 -24.37
N VAL A 366 1.97 20.84 -25.68
CA VAL A 366 1.20 21.58 -26.69
C VAL A 366 0.04 20.79 -27.28
N ASN A 367 -0.08 19.49 -26.93
CA ASN A 367 -1.11 18.58 -27.43
C ASN A 367 -1.74 17.75 -26.28
N GLU A 368 -1.31 16.50 -26.07
CA GLU A 368 -1.93 15.50 -25.20
C GLU A 368 -2.02 15.93 -23.73
N HIS A 369 -1.09 16.77 -23.25
CA HIS A 369 -1.05 17.27 -21.87
C HIS A 369 -1.31 18.77 -21.76
N LYS A 370 -1.78 19.42 -22.84
CA LYS A 370 -2.03 20.87 -22.84
C LYS A 370 -3.05 21.27 -21.78
N ASP A 371 -4.16 20.53 -21.74
CA ASP A 371 -5.30 20.74 -20.85
C ASP A 371 -5.28 19.75 -19.66
N ASP A 372 -4.18 19.02 -19.48
CA ASP A 372 -3.96 18.01 -18.44
C ASP A 372 -2.54 18.10 -17.85
N PHE A 373 -2.04 19.32 -17.69
CA PHE A 373 -0.71 19.57 -17.15
C PHE A 373 -0.71 19.41 -15.62
N ILE A 374 0.13 18.51 -15.12
CA ILE A 374 0.39 18.37 -13.68
C ILE A 374 1.90 18.41 -13.42
N ASN A 375 2.27 19.18 -12.40
CA ASN A 375 3.56 19.10 -11.72
C ASN A 375 3.38 19.61 -10.27
N HIS A 376 3.38 18.70 -9.29
CA HIS A 376 3.21 19.04 -7.88
C HIS A 376 4.54 19.22 -7.15
N THR A 377 5.65 18.99 -7.84
CA THR A 377 6.98 18.99 -7.24
C THR A 377 7.71 20.30 -7.46
N LEU A 378 7.34 21.01 -8.53
CA LEU A 378 7.87 22.30 -8.95
C LEU A 378 6.70 23.31 -9.05
N PRO A 379 6.47 24.15 -8.02
CA PRO A 379 5.29 25.01 -7.93
C PRO A 379 5.33 26.13 -8.97
N ASN A 380 4.16 26.57 -9.45
CA ASN A 380 3.98 27.64 -10.45
C ASN A 380 4.42 27.29 -11.89
N LEU A 381 4.66 26.02 -12.22
CA LEU A 381 4.81 25.57 -13.61
C LEU A 381 3.44 25.44 -14.30
N THR A 382 3.42 25.61 -15.62
CA THR A 382 2.23 25.40 -16.46
C THR A 382 2.60 24.63 -17.73
N SER A 383 1.60 24.25 -18.54
CA SER A 383 1.82 23.72 -19.89
C SER A 383 2.56 24.68 -20.82
N SER A 384 2.65 25.98 -20.49
CA SER A 384 3.42 26.95 -21.27
C SER A 384 4.92 26.98 -20.94
N SER A 385 5.37 26.23 -19.93
CA SER A 385 6.77 26.21 -19.49
C SER A 385 7.32 24.80 -19.31
N GLY A 386 6.60 23.91 -18.62
CA GLY A 386 7.12 22.60 -18.24
C GLY A 386 8.36 22.66 -17.31
N PRO A 387 8.99 21.51 -17.03
CA PRO A 387 8.54 20.17 -17.42
C PRO A 387 7.24 19.77 -16.72
N ARG A 388 6.43 18.89 -17.32
CA ARG A 388 5.41 18.17 -16.53
C ARG A 388 6.08 17.20 -15.58
N GLN A 389 5.29 16.62 -14.68
CA GLN A 389 5.66 15.45 -13.90
C GLN A 389 5.07 14.20 -14.59
N PRO A 390 5.89 13.39 -15.28
CA PRO A 390 5.43 12.13 -15.84
C PRO A 390 4.89 11.17 -14.77
N TRP A 391 3.99 10.29 -15.16
CA TRP A 391 3.24 9.39 -14.28
C TRP A 391 3.40 7.94 -14.72
N HIS A 392 4.24 7.19 -14.00
CA HIS A 392 4.39 5.76 -14.20
C HIS A 392 3.53 4.99 -13.20
N ASP A 393 2.67 4.10 -13.69
CA ASP A 393 1.74 3.36 -12.82
C ASP A 393 1.27 2.04 -13.45
N ILE A 394 0.72 1.16 -12.62
CA ILE A 394 0.31 -0.20 -12.99
C ILE A 394 -1.17 -0.41 -12.69
N HIS A 395 -1.86 -1.07 -13.62
CA HIS A 395 -3.26 -1.44 -13.47
C HIS A 395 -3.53 -2.84 -14.00
N SER A 396 -4.73 -3.36 -13.76
CA SER A 396 -5.11 -4.68 -14.25
C SER A 396 -6.61 -4.74 -14.58
N ARG A 397 -6.99 -5.67 -15.48
CA ARG A 397 -8.38 -6.05 -15.78
C ARG A 397 -8.58 -7.52 -15.47
N VAL A 398 -9.61 -7.80 -14.69
CA VAL A 398 -10.00 -9.13 -14.22
C VAL A 398 -11.31 -9.54 -14.88
N GLU A 399 -11.36 -10.77 -15.37
CA GLU A 399 -12.57 -11.44 -15.84
C GLU A 399 -12.65 -12.83 -15.21
N GLY A 400 -13.85 -13.28 -14.86
CA GLY A 400 -14.06 -14.58 -14.22
C GLY A 400 -14.54 -14.46 -12.77
N PRO A 401 -14.44 -15.54 -11.98
CA PRO A 401 -15.08 -15.62 -10.67
C PRO A 401 -14.60 -14.56 -9.66
N THR A 402 -13.36 -14.07 -9.75
CA THR A 402 -12.82 -13.04 -8.84
C THR A 402 -13.54 -11.70 -8.96
N VAL A 403 -14.20 -11.42 -10.09
CA VAL A 403 -14.98 -10.18 -10.24
C VAL A 403 -16.13 -10.10 -9.22
N ARG A 404 -16.66 -11.25 -8.76
CA ARG A 404 -17.65 -11.28 -7.68
C ARG A 404 -17.08 -10.83 -6.34
N ASP A 405 -15.82 -11.18 -6.06
CA ASP A 405 -15.16 -10.76 -4.82
C ASP A 405 -14.92 -9.23 -4.84
N ILE A 406 -14.54 -8.68 -6.01
CA ILE A 406 -14.36 -7.24 -6.23
C ILE A 406 -15.70 -6.49 -6.12
N LEU A 407 -16.76 -7.03 -6.71
CA LEU A 407 -18.13 -6.50 -6.57
C LEU A 407 -18.58 -6.55 -5.11
N LYS A 408 -18.33 -7.64 -4.40
CA LYS A 408 -18.68 -7.77 -2.98
C LYS A 408 -18.04 -6.66 -2.15
N ASN A 409 -16.79 -6.29 -2.42
CA ASN A 409 -16.17 -5.13 -1.76
C ASN A 409 -16.91 -3.81 -2.05
N PHE A 410 -17.30 -3.57 -3.30
CA PHE A 410 -18.10 -2.39 -3.64
C PHE A 410 -19.43 -2.37 -2.88
N GLU A 411 -20.14 -3.50 -2.87
CA GLU A 411 -21.43 -3.67 -2.20
C GLU A 411 -21.32 -3.46 -0.68
N GLU A 412 -20.31 -4.04 -0.04
CA GLU A 412 -20.09 -3.87 1.40
C GLU A 412 -19.85 -2.41 1.78
N ARG A 413 -19.10 -1.67 0.97
CA ARG A 413 -18.88 -0.23 1.18
C ARG A 413 -20.13 0.58 0.88
N TRP A 414 -20.85 0.25 -0.19
CA TRP A 414 -22.09 0.92 -0.57
C TRP A 414 -23.17 0.78 0.50
N VAL A 415 -23.40 -0.46 0.97
CA VAL A 415 -24.35 -0.76 2.04
C VAL A 415 -23.97 -0.04 3.32
N LYS A 416 -22.68 0.08 3.64
CA LYS A 416 -22.24 0.80 4.82
C LYS A 416 -22.74 2.25 4.84
N VAL A 417 -22.76 2.92 3.68
CA VAL A 417 -23.19 4.32 3.57
C VAL A 417 -24.70 4.46 3.32
N LYS A 418 -25.27 3.69 2.38
CA LYS A 418 -26.69 3.84 1.99
C LYS A 418 -27.65 3.00 2.82
N GLN A 419 -27.17 2.01 3.57
CA GLN A 419 -27.97 1.04 4.32
C GLN A 419 -28.97 0.28 3.43
N GLN A 420 -28.66 0.18 2.13
CA GLN A 420 -29.48 -0.51 1.14
C GLN A 420 -28.60 -1.36 0.23
N PRO A 421 -28.98 -2.63 -0.02
CA PRO A 421 -28.25 -3.49 -0.94
C PRO A 421 -28.40 -2.99 -2.38
N ILE A 422 -27.42 -3.33 -3.20
CA ILE A 422 -27.48 -3.05 -4.64
C ILE A 422 -28.18 -4.23 -5.32
N ALA A 423 -29.26 -3.94 -6.05
CA ALA A 423 -29.87 -4.90 -6.95
C ALA A 423 -29.31 -4.69 -8.36
N ILE A 424 -28.53 -5.65 -8.87
CA ILE A 424 -28.11 -5.66 -10.28
C ILE A 424 -29.27 -6.18 -11.12
N HIS A 425 -29.61 -5.44 -12.17
CA HIS A 425 -30.65 -5.76 -13.14
C HIS A 425 -30.28 -6.98 -14.01
N THR A 426 -30.45 -8.20 -13.48
CA THR A 426 -30.10 -9.47 -14.14
C THR A 426 -30.93 -9.79 -15.37
N GLU A 427 -32.07 -9.11 -15.58
CA GLU A 427 -32.92 -9.21 -16.76
C GLU A 427 -32.21 -8.89 -18.09
N LYS A 428 -30.99 -8.35 -18.04
CA LYS A 428 -30.11 -8.07 -19.19
C LYS A 428 -29.11 -9.20 -19.51
N ASN A 429 -29.42 -10.45 -19.12
CA ASN A 429 -28.61 -11.65 -19.39
C ASN A 429 -27.14 -11.57 -18.91
N ILE A 430 -26.91 -11.00 -17.72
CA ILE A 430 -25.59 -11.07 -17.09
C ILE A 430 -25.41 -12.45 -16.45
N ASN A 431 -24.44 -13.20 -16.97
CA ASN A 431 -23.90 -14.39 -16.36
C ASN A 431 -22.90 -14.01 -15.26
N LEU A 432 -23.40 -13.90 -14.03
CA LEU A 432 -22.57 -13.61 -12.87
C LEU A 432 -21.61 -14.78 -12.54
N ASP A 433 -21.91 -16.01 -12.97
CA ASP A 433 -21.11 -17.23 -12.74
C ASP A 433 -20.10 -17.50 -13.87
N TYR A 434 -19.81 -16.49 -14.69
CA TYR A 434 -18.84 -16.62 -15.78
C TYR A 434 -17.47 -17.11 -15.28
N SER A 435 -16.94 -18.12 -15.97
CA SER A 435 -15.59 -18.64 -15.75
C SER A 435 -14.82 -18.70 -17.06
N PHE A 436 -13.56 -18.30 -17.02
CA PHE A 436 -12.65 -18.35 -18.15
C PHE A 436 -11.95 -19.71 -18.18
N GLN A 437 -12.53 -20.66 -18.91
CA GLN A 437 -12.00 -22.02 -19.05
C GLN A 437 -10.98 -22.07 -20.18
N SER A 438 -9.72 -21.78 -19.86
CA SER A 438 -8.60 -21.90 -20.78
C SER A 438 -7.37 -22.45 -20.08
N TRP A 439 -6.46 -23.04 -20.86
CA TRP A 439 -5.22 -23.63 -20.36
C TRP A 439 -4.25 -22.57 -19.79
N ASP A 440 -4.34 -21.33 -20.25
CA ASP A 440 -3.58 -20.16 -19.80
C ASP A 440 -4.31 -19.32 -18.72
N SER A 441 -5.38 -19.88 -18.14
CA SER A 441 -6.17 -19.21 -17.11
C SER A 441 -5.38 -18.91 -15.83
N TRP A 442 -5.87 -17.92 -15.09
CA TRP A 442 -5.27 -17.41 -13.87
C TRP A 442 -6.01 -17.90 -12.63
N SER A 443 -5.24 -18.12 -11.58
CA SER A 443 -5.74 -18.16 -10.21
C SER A 443 -5.52 -16.79 -9.58
N ILE A 444 -6.59 -16.16 -9.09
CA ILE A 444 -6.56 -14.81 -8.55
C ILE A 444 -7.22 -14.79 -7.17
N GLN A 445 -6.53 -14.21 -6.19
CA GLN A 445 -7.05 -13.94 -4.86
C GLN A 445 -7.15 -12.42 -4.64
N MET A 446 -8.27 -11.98 -4.07
CA MET A 446 -8.47 -10.58 -3.73
C MET A 446 -8.02 -10.30 -2.29
N PHE A 447 -7.37 -9.16 -2.10
CA PHE A 447 -6.88 -8.67 -0.82
C PHE A 447 -7.33 -7.23 -0.55
N ARG A 448 -7.47 -6.88 0.72
CA ARG A 448 -7.82 -5.53 1.15
C ARG A 448 -7.09 -5.10 2.42
N SER A 449 -7.07 -3.79 2.61
CA SER A 449 -6.92 -3.14 3.91
C SER A 449 -8.20 -2.35 4.15
N ILE A 450 -9.06 -2.78 5.08
CA ILE A 450 -10.35 -2.11 5.35
C ILE A 450 -10.88 -2.50 6.73
N ASN A 451 -11.75 -1.68 7.31
CA ASN A 451 -12.42 -1.98 8.58
C ASN A 451 -13.95 -1.83 8.48
N ASP A 452 -14.64 -2.24 9.54
CA ASP A 452 -16.10 -2.18 9.67
C ASP A 452 -16.69 -0.77 9.81
N CYS A 453 -15.86 0.28 9.94
CA CYS A 453 -16.31 1.67 9.73
C CYS A 453 -16.54 1.97 8.24
N SER A 454 -15.83 1.28 7.35
CA SER A 454 -15.82 1.58 5.92
C SER A 454 -16.61 0.59 5.06
N ALA A 455 -16.87 -0.61 5.59
CA ALA A 455 -17.56 -1.69 4.90
C ALA A 455 -18.48 -2.48 5.86
N ASP A 456 -19.59 -3.01 5.34
CA ASP A 456 -20.42 -3.96 6.09
C ASP A 456 -19.73 -5.32 6.19
N MET A 457 -19.09 -5.56 7.33
CA MET A 457 -18.33 -6.78 7.60
C MET A 457 -19.07 -7.74 8.53
N ASN A 458 -20.39 -7.59 8.70
CA ASN A 458 -21.16 -8.37 9.67
C ASN A 458 -21.17 -9.87 9.37
N SER A 459 -21.13 -10.27 8.09
CA SER A 459 -21.11 -11.66 7.66
C SER A 459 -19.81 -12.41 7.96
N TYR A 460 -18.72 -11.70 8.29
CA TYR A 460 -17.44 -12.35 8.59
C TYR A 460 -17.39 -12.77 10.06
N PRO A 461 -17.18 -14.07 10.35
CA PRO A 461 -17.08 -14.56 11.72
C PRO A 461 -15.78 -14.09 12.37
N ILE A 462 -15.88 -13.66 13.63
CA ILE A 462 -14.71 -13.29 14.45
C ILE A 462 -14.09 -14.55 15.11
N LYS A 463 -14.93 -15.53 15.48
CA LYS A 463 -14.50 -16.78 16.11
C LYS A 463 -14.23 -17.83 15.03
N THR A 464 -13.09 -18.52 15.12
CA THR A 464 -12.80 -19.69 14.27
C THR A 464 -13.29 -20.96 14.95
N ALA A 465 -13.89 -21.88 14.18
CA ALA A 465 -14.45 -23.13 14.70
C ALA A 465 -13.35 -24.12 15.17
N PHE A 466 -12.11 -23.92 14.75
CA PHE A 466 -10.98 -24.81 15.03
C PHE A 466 -9.91 -24.13 15.88
N MET A 467 -9.44 -24.85 16.91
CA MET A 467 -8.28 -24.47 17.71
C MET A 467 -7.07 -24.25 16.77
N HIS A 468 -6.39 -23.12 16.91
CA HIS A 468 -5.24 -22.67 16.08
C HIS A 468 -5.52 -22.24 14.62
N ALA A 469 -6.75 -22.31 14.10
CA ALA A 469 -7.07 -21.70 12.80
C ALA A 469 -7.00 -20.17 12.90
N LEU A 470 -6.30 -19.51 11.98
CA LEU A 470 -6.19 -18.05 11.92
C LEU A 470 -7.54 -17.46 11.47
N PRO A 471 -8.04 -16.40 12.12
CA PRO A 471 -9.26 -15.75 11.67
C PRO A 471 -9.02 -15.01 10.35
N SER A 472 -10.01 -15.00 9.47
CA SER A 472 -9.95 -14.27 8.20
C SER A 472 -9.99 -12.76 8.40
N ILE A 473 -10.67 -12.31 9.44
CA ILE A 473 -10.77 -10.91 9.89
C ILE A 473 -10.18 -10.79 11.29
N LYS A 474 -9.35 -9.76 11.51
CA LYS A 474 -8.75 -9.47 12.82
C LYS A 474 -9.64 -8.53 13.62
N LEU A 475 -9.51 -8.59 14.94
CA LEU A 475 -10.00 -7.53 15.82
C LEU A 475 -8.87 -6.56 16.18
N LYS A 476 -9.17 -5.27 16.23
CA LYS A 476 -8.27 -4.24 16.75
C LYS A 476 -9.09 -3.22 17.52
N ARG A 477 -9.01 -3.22 18.86
CA ARG A 477 -9.85 -2.38 19.74
C ARG A 477 -11.35 -2.54 19.49
N GLY A 478 -11.81 -3.79 19.29
CA GLY A 478 -13.20 -4.10 18.99
C GLY A 478 -13.64 -3.93 17.53
N TYR A 479 -12.84 -3.27 16.68
CA TYR A 479 -13.15 -3.12 15.25
C TYR A 479 -12.74 -4.37 14.46
N LYS A 480 -13.60 -4.83 13.56
CA LYS A 480 -13.23 -5.80 12.52
C LYS A 480 -12.30 -5.12 11.51
N VAL A 481 -11.15 -5.74 11.27
CA VAL A 481 -10.11 -5.25 10.37
C VAL A 481 -9.69 -6.37 9.42
N ASP A 482 -9.81 -6.11 8.13
CA ASP A 482 -9.16 -6.85 7.07
C ASP A 482 -7.78 -6.22 6.80
N ASN A 483 -6.72 -7.00 6.97
CA ASN A 483 -5.37 -6.64 6.58
C ASN A 483 -4.72 -7.74 5.72
N SER A 484 -5.55 -8.45 4.95
CA SER A 484 -5.15 -9.54 4.07
C SER A 484 -4.08 -9.11 3.06
N LEU A 485 -4.10 -7.84 2.62
CA LEU A 485 -3.10 -7.30 1.70
C LEU A 485 -1.70 -7.29 2.31
N TYR A 486 -1.56 -6.77 3.52
CA TYR A 486 -0.30 -6.82 4.27
C TYR A 486 0.21 -8.26 4.42
N ARG A 487 -0.68 -9.18 4.77
CA ARG A 487 -0.34 -10.60 4.93
C ARG A 487 0.09 -11.26 3.61
N ALA A 488 -0.50 -10.85 2.49
CA ALA A 488 -0.13 -11.35 1.17
C ALA A 488 1.32 -10.98 0.81
N TYR A 489 1.73 -9.74 1.06
CA TYR A 489 3.14 -9.33 0.88
C TYR A 489 4.08 -10.18 1.75
N ILE A 490 3.80 -10.29 3.05
CA ILE A 490 4.62 -11.09 3.98
C ILE A 490 4.73 -12.55 3.53
N HIS A 491 3.60 -13.15 3.12
CA HIS A 491 3.54 -14.52 2.64
C HIS A 491 4.43 -14.74 1.40
N HIS A 492 4.29 -13.90 0.38
CA HIS A 492 5.03 -14.06 -0.87
C HIS A 492 6.51 -13.67 -0.77
N ILE A 493 6.87 -12.72 0.11
CA ILE A 493 8.26 -12.46 0.48
C ILE A 493 8.89 -13.71 1.11
N ARG A 494 8.19 -14.35 2.07
CA ARG A 494 8.69 -15.55 2.75
C ARG A 494 8.84 -16.74 1.78
N ARG A 495 7.95 -16.86 0.80
CA ARG A 495 7.96 -17.91 -0.24
C ARG A 495 9.05 -17.70 -1.32
N ALA A 496 9.45 -16.45 -1.57
CA ALA A 496 10.34 -16.09 -2.68
C ALA A 496 11.63 -16.94 -2.74
N LYS A 497 12.11 -17.28 -3.95
CA LYS A 497 13.24 -18.22 -4.12
C LYS A 497 14.43 -17.61 -4.83
N SER A 498 14.20 -16.80 -5.84
CA SER A 498 15.21 -16.27 -6.76
C SER A 498 15.27 -14.75 -6.72
N PHE A 499 14.14 -14.05 -6.80
CA PHE A 499 14.16 -12.58 -6.75
C PHE A 499 12.81 -11.99 -6.37
N ILE A 500 12.85 -10.71 -5.99
CA ILE A 500 11.66 -9.88 -5.77
C ILE A 500 11.85 -8.58 -6.57
N TYR A 501 10.82 -8.18 -7.33
CA TYR A 501 10.77 -6.89 -8.02
C TYR A 501 9.55 -6.12 -7.51
N ILE A 502 9.76 -4.95 -6.91
CA ILE A 502 8.71 -4.11 -6.35
C ILE A 502 8.79 -2.74 -6.99
N GLU A 503 7.64 -2.23 -7.44
CA GLU A 503 7.47 -0.81 -7.75
C GLU A 503 6.45 -0.25 -6.76
N ASN A 504 6.83 0.79 -6.01
CA ASN A 504 5.95 1.36 -5.01
C ASN A 504 6.15 2.87 -4.83
N GLN A 505 5.06 3.63 -4.68
CA GLN A 505 5.12 5.06 -4.36
C GLN A 505 5.84 5.35 -3.03
N TYR A 506 5.71 4.46 -2.04
CA TYR A 506 6.37 4.59 -0.74
C TYR A 506 7.04 3.29 -0.33
N PHE A 507 8.18 3.41 0.34
CA PHE A 507 8.85 2.27 0.95
C PHE A 507 9.38 2.61 2.33
N MET A 508 8.55 2.39 3.35
CA MET A 508 8.91 2.61 4.75
C MET A 508 8.16 1.69 5.70
N GLY A 509 8.82 1.28 6.78
CA GLY A 509 8.23 0.37 7.75
C GLY A 509 9.24 -0.22 8.71
N SER A 510 8.76 -1.11 9.58
CA SER A 510 9.58 -1.82 10.56
C SER A 510 10.37 -0.87 11.47
N ARG A 511 9.74 0.24 11.88
CA ARG A 511 10.36 1.33 12.64
C ARG A 511 10.92 0.88 13.98
N HIS A 512 10.42 -0.21 14.53
CA HIS A 512 10.99 -0.79 15.75
C HIS A 512 12.46 -1.21 15.56
N MET A 513 12.90 -1.49 14.34
CA MET A 513 14.27 -1.90 14.04
C MET A 513 15.17 -0.75 13.54
N TRP A 514 14.67 0.48 13.40
CA TRP A 514 15.50 1.59 12.92
C TRP A 514 16.58 1.98 13.95
N PRO A 515 17.77 2.43 13.49
CA PRO A 515 18.87 2.81 14.39
C PRO A 515 18.49 3.90 15.42
N ASP A 516 17.75 4.91 14.98
CA ASP A 516 17.37 6.07 15.82
C ASP A 516 15.99 5.90 16.47
N SER A 517 15.43 4.68 16.46
CA SER A 517 14.07 4.46 16.91
C SER A 517 13.90 4.64 18.41
N LYS A 518 12.97 5.53 18.79
CA LYS A 518 12.51 5.71 20.18
C LYS A 518 11.10 5.14 20.41
N ASP A 519 10.41 4.69 19.36
CA ASP A 519 9.05 4.15 19.42
C ASP A 519 8.73 3.16 18.27
N GLY A 520 7.84 2.20 18.52
CA GLY A 520 7.41 1.19 17.52
C GLY A 520 6.22 1.62 16.65
N LYS A 521 6.02 2.93 16.39
CA LYS A 521 4.77 3.46 15.81
C LYS A 521 4.61 3.34 14.27
N ALA A 522 5.51 2.62 13.58
CA ALA A 522 5.31 2.17 12.20
C ALA A 522 5.64 0.66 12.10
N GLY A 523 4.61 -0.18 12.10
CA GLY A 523 4.69 -1.60 12.46
C GLY A 523 4.65 -2.58 11.29
N ASN A 524 4.46 -2.14 10.04
CA ASN A 524 4.46 -3.07 8.91
C ASN A 524 5.84 -3.74 8.77
N LEU A 525 5.85 -5.06 8.67
CA LEU A 525 7.08 -5.88 8.66
C LEU A 525 7.67 -6.10 7.25
N ILE A 526 7.11 -5.48 6.21
CA ILE A 526 7.52 -5.76 4.82
C ILE A 526 9.03 -5.50 4.60
N PRO A 527 9.60 -4.33 4.95
CA PRO A 527 11.04 -4.10 4.81
C PRO A 527 11.89 -5.10 5.60
N LEU A 528 11.46 -5.45 6.82
CA LEU A 528 12.19 -6.38 7.67
C LEU A 528 12.16 -7.81 7.12
N GLU A 529 11.01 -8.31 6.66
CA GLU A 529 10.89 -9.64 6.04
C GLU A 529 11.75 -9.74 4.77
N ILE A 530 11.84 -8.68 3.97
CA ILE A 530 12.74 -8.64 2.80
C ILE A 530 14.20 -8.77 3.27
N SER A 531 14.63 -7.98 4.26
CA SER A 531 16.00 -8.06 4.76
C SER A 531 16.34 -9.44 5.32
N ILE A 532 15.43 -10.04 6.10
CA ILE A 532 15.62 -11.40 6.65
C ILE A 532 15.64 -12.44 5.56
N LYS A 533 14.81 -12.32 4.53
CA LYS A 533 14.85 -13.22 3.39
C LYS A 533 16.21 -13.18 2.69
N ILE A 534 16.78 -12.00 2.50
CA ILE A 534 18.12 -11.83 1.95
C ILE A 534 19.17 -12.43 2.90
N GLU A 535 19.08 -12.19 4.20
CA GLU A 535 19.98 -12.79 5.21
C GLU A 535 19.96 -14.32 5.13
N GLU A 536 18.78 -14.94 5.10
CA GLU A 536 18.61 -16.39 4.95
C GLU A 536 19.33 -16.91 3.69
N LYS A 537 19.15 -16.22 2.56
CA LYS A 537 19.77 -16.59 1.28
C LYS A 537 21.29 -16.45 1.30
N ILE A 538 21.81 -15.39 1.91
CA ILE A 538 23.24 -15.17 2.12
C ILE A 538 23.83 -16.31 2.97
N MET A 539 23.20 -16.61 4.11
CA MET A 539 23.68 -17.64 5.04
C MET A 539 23.63 -19.04 4.41
N ASN A 540 22.70 -19.28 3.49
CA ASN A 540 22.59 -20.54 2.74
C ASN A 540 23.42 -20.58 1.46
N ASN A 541 24.15 -19.51 1.12
CA ASN A 541 24.86 -19.40 -0.16
C ASN A 541 23.95 -19.61 -1.39
N GLU A 542 22.76 -19.01 -1.36
CA GLU A 542 21.81 -19.03 -2.46
C GLU A 542 21.79 -17.68 -3.19
N CYS A 543 21.69 -17.70 -4.52
CA CYS A 543 21.53 -16.47 -5.30
C CYS A 543 20.13 -15.90 -5.07
N PHE A 544 20.08 -14.64 -4.62
CA PHE A 544 18.83 -13.93 -4.41
C PHE A 544 19.03 -12.43 -4.54
N VAL A 545 18.16 -11.75 -5.28
CA VAL A 545 18.26 -10.29 -5.50
C VAL A 545 16.90 -9.65 -5.32
N VAL A 546 16.87 -8.48 -4.70
CA VAL A 546 15.65 -7.67 -4.54
C VAL A 546 15.85 -6.32 -5.20
N TYR A 547 14.91 -5.96 -6.06
CA TYR A 547 14.87 -4.71 -6.80
C TYR A 547 13.66 -3.90 -6.32
N ILE A 548 13.90 -2.68 -5.84
CA ILE A 548 12.85 -1.80 -5.32
C ILE A 548 12.91 -0.49 -6.09
N VAL A 549 11.91 -0.24 -6.92
CA VAL A 549 11.72 1.02 -7.65
C VAL A 549 10.75 1.89 -6.87
N ILE A 550 11.21 3.09 -6.51
CA ILE A 550 10.46 4.10 -5.75
C ILE A 550 10.61 5.45 -6.46
N PRO A 551 9.71 6.43 -6.26
CA PRO A 551 9.92 7.75 -6.82
C PRO A 551 11.20 8.35 -6.22
N MET A 552 11.86 9.23 -6.96
CA MET A 552 13.07 9.91 -6.48
C MET A 552 12.81 10.60 -5.13
N TYR A 553 11.62 11.18 -4.99
CA TYR A 553 11.05 11.68 -3.75
C TYR A 553 9.51 11.61 -3.80
N PRO A 554 8.83 11.59 -2.63
CA PRO A 554 7.37 11.72 -2.54
C PRO A 554 6.82 12.92 -3.31
N GLU A 555 5.61 12.80 -3.86
CA GLU A 555 4.95 13.92 -4.54
C GLU A 555 4.71 15.09 -3.60
N GLY A 556 4.97 16.30 -4.10
CA GLY A 556 4.95 17.55 -3.34
C GLY A 556 6.28 18.29 -3.43
N GLU A 557 6.28 19.53 -2.94
CA GLU A 557 7.48 20.36 -2.93
C GLU A 557 8.59 19.73 -2.05
N PRO A 558 9.76 19.39 -2.62
CA PRO A 558 10.73 18.52 -1.96
C PRO A 558 11.40 19.16 -0.72
N GLU A 559 11.36 20.48 -0.61
CA GLU A 559 11.97 21.24 0.50
C GLU A 559 11.09 21.33 1.74
N THR A 560 9.81 20.98 1.62
CA THR A 560 8.83 21.06 2.71
C THR A 560 9.09 20.00 3.79
N ASP A 561 8.70 20.32 5.02
CA ASP A 561 8.90 19.42 6.17
C ASP A 561 8.20 18.05 6.04
N PRO A 562 6.96 17.93 5.51
CA PRO A 562 6.34 16.62 5.29
C PRO A 562 7.17 15.72 4.35
N ILE A 563 7.62 16.25 3.22
CA ILE A 563 8.39 15.48 2.23
C ILE A 563 9.76 15.08 2.79
N GLN A 564 10.42 16.01 3.48
CA GLN A 564 11.70 15.74 4.12
C GLN A 564 11.61 14.73 5.26
N GLU A 565 10.52 14.72 6.05
CA GLU A 565 10.26 13.71 7.09
C GLU A 565 10.02 12.34 6.47
N MET A 566 9.25 12.26 5.38
CA MET A 566 8.99 11.02 4.66
C MET A 566 10.28 10.42 4.06
N LEU A 567 11.13 11.27 3.46
CA LEU A 567 12.45 10.86 3.00
C LEU A 567 13.33 10.39 4.15
N TYR A 568 13.29 11.05 5.31
CA TYR A 568 14.03 10.61 6.50
C TYR A 568 13.55 9.22 6.95
N ASN A 569 12.24 8.99 7.05
CA ASN A 569 11.64 7.70 7.43
C ASN A 569 11.98 6.58 6.43
N GLN A 570 11.93 6.87 5.13
CA GLN A 570 12.39 5.95 4.08
C GLN A 570 13.87 5.61 4.27
N ASN A 571 14.73 6.61 4.46
CA ASN A 571 16.17 6.40 4.62
C ASN A 571 16.54 5.64 5.91
N GLN A 572 15.78 5.79 6.99
CA GLN A 572 15.94 4.97 8.20
C GLN A 572 15.57 3.50 7.94
N THR A 573 14.55 3.26 7.11
CA THR A 573 14.18 1.92 6.65
C THR A 573 15.29 1.31 5.79
N ILE A 574 15.79 2.06 4.79
CA ILE A 574 16.89 1.63 3.91
C ILE A 574 18.15 1.32 4.73
N GLN A 575 18.51 2.20 5.68
CA GLN A 575 19.63 2.02 6.59
C GLN A 575 19.49 0.75 7.44
N MET A 576 18.29 0.47 7.98
CA MET A 576 18.01 -0.77 8.70
C MET A 576 18.28 -1.99 7.81
N MET A 577 17.76 -2.02 6.59
CA MET A 577 17.91 -3.17 5.68
C MET A 577 19.39 -3.44 5.35
N TYR A 578 20.12 -2.42 4.90
CA TYR A 578 21.53 -2.61 4.53
C TYR A 578 22.42 -2.96 5.72
N SER A 579 22.16 -2.41 6.91
CA SER A 579 22.89 -2.81 8.13
C SER A 579 22.68 -4.26 8.54
N ARG A 580 21.54 -4.87 8.18
CA ARG A 580 21.30 -6.29 8.44
C ARG A 580 21.98 -7.17 7.39
N ILE A 581 21.84 -6.79 6.13
CA ILE A 581 22.48 -7.48 5.00
C ILE A 581 24.00 -7.51 5.18
N SER A 582 24.64 -6.37 5.51
CA SER A 582 26.09 -6.30 5.71
C SER A 582 26.56 -7.20 6.86
N LYS A 583 25.78 -7.30 7.94
CA LYS A 583 26.06 -8.23 9.06
C LYS A 583 25.96 -9.70 8.61
N ALA A 584 24.96 -10.05 7.81
CA ALA A 584 24.87 -11.41 7.27
C ALA A 584 26.03 -11.73 6.32
N ILE A 585 26.43 -10.78 5.46
CA ILE A 585 27.62 -10.93 4.60
C ILE A 585 28.87 -11.21 5.44
N ALA A 586 29.13 -10.38 6.47
CA ALA A 586 30.26 -10.56 7.36
C ALA A 586 30.25 -11.93 8.07
N ASN A 587 29.08 -12.41 8.47
CA ASN A 587 28.91 -13.70 9.15
C ASN A 587 28.95 -14.91 8.19
N SER A 588 28.74 -14.70 6.89
CA SER A 588 28.73 -15.77 5.87
C SER A 588 30.12 -16.18 5.37
N GLY A 589 31.19 -15.48 5.81
CA GLY A 589 32.54 -15.72 5.31
C GLY A 589 32.80 -15.13 3.91
N ARG A 590 31.99 -14.16 3.47
CA ARG A 590 32.12 -13.46 2.18
C ARG A 590 32.42 -11.96 2.34
N PRO A 591 33.51 -11.58 3.02
CA PRO A 591 33.74 -10.18 3.41
C PRO A 591 33.90 -9.20 2.24
N SER A 592 34.18 -9.70 1.03
CA SER A 592 34.30 -8.86 -0.18
C SER A 592 32.98 -8.56 -0.87
N ALA A 593 31.88 -9.26 -0.52
CA ALA A 593 30.59 -9.04 -1.16
C ALA A 593 29.97 -7.71 -0.74
N HIS A 594 29.34 -7.01 -1.68
CA HIS A 594 28.69 -5.73 -1.39
C HIS A 594 27.19 -5.92 -1.08
N PRO A 595 26.59 -5.16 -0.13
CA PRO A 595 25.15 -5.27 0.13
C PRO A 595 24.26 -5.03 -1.10
N GLN A 596 24.70 -4.18 -2.04
CA GLN A 596 24.00 -3.93 -3.30
C GLN A 596 24.05 -5.10 -4.30
N GLU A 597 24.79 -6.18 -4.01
CA GLU A 597 24.64 -7.42 -4.76
C GLU A 597 23.33 -8.17 -4.47
N TYR A 598 22.64 -7.81 -3.38
CA TYR A 598 21.43 -8.49 -2.93
C TYR A 598 20.21 -7.58 -2.88
N LEU A 599 20.40 -6.26 -2.74
CA LEU A 599 19.32 -5.28 -2.63
C LEU A 599 19.66 -4.01 -3.41
N LEU A 600 18.81 -3.65 -4.36
CA LEU A 600 18.92 -2.42 -5.14
C LEU A 600 17.69 -1.54 -4.90
N PHE A 601 17.92 -0.33 -4.42
CA PHE A 601 16.93 0.74 -4.47
C PHE A 601 17.17 1.56 -5.73
N LEU A 602 16.09 1.79 -6.48
CA LEU A 602 16.07 2.38 -7.81
C LEU A 602 15.01 3.48 -7.86
N CYS A 603 15.14 4.40 -8.81
CA CYS A 603 14.11 5.39 -9.13
C CYS A 603 14.06 5.64 -10.64
N LEU A 604 13.00 6.31 -11.10
CA LEU A 604 12.84 6.68 -12.50
C LEU A 604 13.07 8.19 -12.70
N GLY A 605 13.65 8.55 -13.84
CA GLY A 605 13.85 9.92 -14.26
C GLY A 605 14.06 10.01 -15.75
N SER A 606 13.72 11.15 -16.32
CA SER A 606 13.93 11.43 -17.74
C SER A 606 14.73 12.70 -17.90
N LYS A 607 15.55 12.72 -18.94
CA LYS A 607 16.22 13.93 -19.41
C LYS A 607 16.16 13.96 -20.93
N GLU A 608 15.56 15.01 -21.47
CA GLU A 608 15.30 15.17 -22.90
C GLU A 608 16.37 16.05 -23.57
N LEU A 609 16.51 15.91 -24.90
CA LEU A 609 17.28 16.85 -25.72
C LEU A 609 16.49 18.13 -25.97
N SER A 610 17.17 19.25 -26.22
CA SER A 610 16.54 20.54 -26.50
C SER A 610 15.55 20.48 -27.67
N SER A 611 15.81 19.63 -28.66
CA SER A 611 14.91 19.37 -29.80
C SER A 611 13.53 18.80 -29.42
N ALA A 612 13.38 18.21 -28.23
CA ALA A 612 12.10 17.72 -27.73
C ALA A 612 11.23 18.84 -27.12
N ARG A 613 11.82 20.01 -26.81
CA ARG A 613 11.11 21.14 -26.24
C ARG A 613 10.52 22.02 -27.34
N PRO A 614 9.19 22.19 -27.41
CA PRO A 614 8.58 23.10 -28.39
C PRO A 614 9.06 24.55 -28.21
N ASP A 615 9.34 25.23 -29.34
CA ASP A 615 9.81 26.63 -29.35
C ASP A 615 8.82 27.63 -28.71
N SER A 616 7.55 27.24 -28.61
CA SER A 616 6.51 28.06 -27.98
C SER A 616 6.59 28.11 -26.45
N LEU A 617 7.35 27.23 -25.82
CA LEU A 617 7.47 27.17 -24.36
C LEU A 617 8.39 28.28 -23.85
N MET A 618 7.97 28.94 -22.78
CA MET A 618 8.70 30.02 -22.14
C MET A 618 9.42 29.49 -20.90
N ALA A 619 10.67 29.92 -20.71
CA ALA A 619 11.38 29.64 -19.48
C ALA A 619 10.62 30.26 -18.28
N PRO A 620 10.44 29.51 -17.18
CA PRO A 620 9.87 30.08 -15.96
C PRO A 620 10.82 31.14 -15.37
N ASP A 621 10.30 32.01 -14.50
CA ASP A 621 11.10 32.99 -13.76
C ASP A 621 12.25 32.30 -12.98
N GLN A 622 13.37 33.01 -12.75
CA GLN A 622 14.59 32.44 -12.14
C GLN A 622 14.32 31.86 -10.74
N ASN A 623 14.23 30.53 -10.64
CA ASN A 623 14.09 29.74 -9.40
C ASN A 623 14.40 28.23 -9.69
N ILE A 624 14.07 27.34 -8.74
CA ILE A 624 14.16 25.87 -8.88
C ILE A 624 13.58 25.34 -10.21
N ASN A 625 12.48 25.92 -10.67
CA ASN A 625 11.81 25.54 -11.92
C ASN A 625 12.68 25.86 -13.15
N ALA A 626 13.43 26.96 -13.11
CA ALA A 626 14.34 27.33 -14.19
C ALA A 626 15.47 26.28 -14.34
N MET A 627 15.95 25.69 -13.24
CA MET A 627 16.98 24.66 -13.31
C MET A 627 16.49 23.39 -14.01
N SER A 628 15.34 22.83 -13.61
CA SER A 628 14.78 21.65 -14.29
C SER A 628 14.39 21.93 -15.75
N TYR A 629 13.93 23.16 -16.05
CA TYR A 629 13.68 23.62 -17.42
C TYR A 629 14.97 23.69 -18.27
N HIS A 630 16.07 24.21 -17.72
CA HIS A 630 17.34 24.35 -18.43
C HIS A 630 18.11 23.04 -18.56
N ASN A 631 18.07 22.20 -17.52
CA ASN A 631 18.66 20.86 -17.54
C ASN A 631 17.79 19.83 -18.25
N LEU A 632 16.58 20.21 -18.68
CA LEU A 632 15.66 19.37 -19.45
C LEU A 632 15.36 18.03 -18.76
N ARG A 633 15.30 18.02 -17.42
CA ARG A 633 15.12 16.79 -16.63
C ARG A 633 14.02 16.94 -15.58
N ASN A 634 13.39 15.83 -15.27
CA ASN A 634 12.55 15.66 -14.07
C ASN A 634 12.48 14.18 -13.70
N MET A 635 12.03 13.88 -12.47
CA MET A 635 11.70 12.49 -12.13
C MET A 635 10.48 12.03 -12.93
N ILE A 636 10.45 10.74 -13.26
CA ILE A 636 9.22 10.06 -13.65
C ILE A 636 8.59 9.57 -12.35
N TYR A 637 7.37 10.00 -12.06
CA TYR A 637 6.75 9.71 -10.78
C TYR A 637 6.25 8.26 -10.74
N VAL A 638 6.90 7.45 -9.91
CA VAL A 638 6.49 6.06 -9.66
C VAL A 638 5.30 6.08 -8.71
N HIS A 639 4.09 5.96 -9.26
CA HIS A 639 2.86 5.82 -8.51
C HIS A 639 2.41 4.36 -8.37
N SER A 640 3.06 3.43 -9.06
CA SER A 640 2.83 1.98 -8.98
C SER A 640 2.67 1.47 -7.55
N LYS A 641 1.84 0.42 -7.37
CA LYS A 641 1.80 -0.40 -6.15
C LYS A 641 1.76 -1.88 -6.53
N MET A 642 2.93 -2.39 -6.90
CA MET A 642 3.08 -3.72 -7.49
C MET A 642 4.22 -4.50 -6.84
N GLY A 643 4.09 -5.82 -6.79
CA GLY A 643 5.18 -6.72 -6.42
C GLY A 643 5.16 -8.00 -7.25
N ILE A 644 6.29 -8.35 -7.86
CA ILE A 644 6.53 -9.61 -8.58
C ILE A 644 7.49 -10.48 -7.78
N PHE A 645 7.13 -11.76 -7.67
CA PHE A 645 7.87 -12.76 -6.92
C PHE A 645 8.23 -13.92 -7.86
N ASP A 646 9.53 -14.07 -8.12
CA ASP A 646 10.10 -15.15 -8.93
C ASP A 646 9.57 -15.29 -10.36
N ASP A 647 9.00 -14.23 -10.96
CA ASP A 647 8.28 -14.28 -12.24
C ASP A 647 7.06 -15.25 -12.25
N GLU A 648 6.65 -15.73 -11.07
CA GLU A 648 5.55 -16.69 -10.90
C GLU A 648 4.27 -16.04 -10.39
N TYR A 649 4.40 -15.04 -9.52
CA TYR A 649 3.28 -14.41 -8.81
C TYR A 649 3.40 -12.90 -8.84
N ILE A 650 2.28 -12.21 -9.01
CA ILE A 650 2.19 -10.75 -9.02
C ILE A 650 1.12 -10.26 -8.04
N ILE A 651 1.37 -9.17 -7.33
CA ILE A 651 0.39 -8.37 -6.61
C ILE A 651 0.24 -7.03 -7.33
N VAL A 652 -0.99 -6.60 -7.62
CA VAL A 652 -1.32 -5.30 -8.21
C VAL A 652 -2.49 -4.68 -7.46
N GLY A 653 -2.40 -3.42 -7.06
CA GLY A 653 -3.47 -2.74 -6.34
C GLY A 653 -3.20 -1.28 -6.03
N SER A 654 -3.80 -0.79 -4.95
CA SER A 654 -3.71 0.61 -4.51
C SER A 654 -2.77 0.85 -3.32
N ALA A 655 -2.30 -0.22 -2.66
CA ALA A 655 -1.64 -0.14 -1.36
C ALA A 655 -0.14 0.14 -1.42
N ASN A 656 0.26 1.23 -0.78
CA ASN A 656 1.66 1.60 -0.63
C ASN A 656 2.38 0.77 0.45
N ILE A 657 3.71 0.64 0.38
CA ILE A 657 4.50 0.02 1.46
C ILE A 657 4.79 1.08 2.52
N ASN A 658 3.75 1.38 3.31
CA ASN A 658 3.77 2.21 4.50
C ASN A 658 2.67 1.74 5.47
N ASP A 659 2.63 2.26 6.69
CA ASP A 659 1.59 1.82 7.64
C ASP A 659 0.19 2.33 7.26
N ARG A 660 0.10 3.48 6.57
CA ARG A 660 -1.15 4.04 6.05
C ARG A 660 -1.95 3.01 5.25
N SER A 661 -1.30 2.32 4.32
CA SER A 661 -1.93 1.30 3.49
C SER A 661 -1.92 -0.11 4.12
N MET A 662 -0.90 -0.47 4.91
CA MET A 662 -0.72 -1.85 5.39
C MET A 662 -1.44 -2.17 6.71
N SER A 663 -1.88 -1.16 7.46
CA SER A 663 -2.43 -1.38 8.82
C SER A 663 -3.86 -1.95 8.86
N GLY A 664 -4.63 -1.81 7.77
CA GLY A 664 -6.05 -2.18 7.71
C GLY A 664 -7.02 -1.23 8.44
N ASN A 665 -6.53 -0.25 9.22
CA ASN A 665 -7.40 0.66 9.99
C ASN A 665 -7.12 2.16 9.76
N ARG A 666 -6.34 2.47 8.71
CA ARG A 666 -5.99 3.82 8.28
C ARG A 666 -6.68 4.07 6.93
N ASP A 667 -5.97 3.94 5.81
CA ASP A 667 -6.59 4.04 4.49
C ASP A 667 -7.29 2.72 4.12
N THR A 668 -8.32 2.83 3.28
CA THR A 668 -8.90 1.66 2.65
C THR A 668 -8.20 1.35 1.33
N GLU A 669 -7.73 0.13 1.16
CA GLU A 669 -6.98 -0.33 -0.01
C GLU A 669 -7.56 -1.62 -0.58
N ILE A 670 -7.23 -1.91 -1.84
CA ILE A 670 -7.61 -3.13 -2.54
C ILE A 670 -6.45 -3.58 -3.43
N ALA A 671 -6.24 -4.89 -3.54
CA ALA A 671 -5.31 -5.49 -4.49
C ALA A 671 -5.82 -6.85 -4.95
N ILE A 672 -5.32 -7.30 -6.09
CA ILE A 672 -5.32 -8.71 -6.46
C ILE A 672 -3.91 -9.27 -6.29
N GLY A 673 -3.81 -10.57 -6.01
CA GLY A 673 -2.61 -11.33 -6.28
C GLY A 673 -2.93 -12.55 -7.14
N ALA A 674 -2.05 -12.84 -8.08
CA ALA A 674 -2.35 -13.73 -9.18
C ALA A 674 -1.14 -14.52 -9.65
N TYR A 675 -1.41 -15.72 -10.17
CA TYR A 675 -0.44 -16.57 -10.88
C TYR A 675 -1.15 -17.40 -11.95
N GLN A 676 -0.39 -17.88 -12.93
CA GLN A 676 -0.86 -18.83 -13.94
C GLN A 676 -0.40 -20.25 -13.58
N PRO A 677 -1.29 -21.14 -13.10
CA PRO A 677 -0.90 -22.46 -12.61
C PRO A 677 -0.12 -23.31 -13.62
N ASN A 678 -0.39 -23.13 -14.92
CA ASN A 678 0.22 -23.92 -16.00
C ASN A 678 1.42 -23.22 -16.67
N LEU A 679 1.77 -21.99 -16.27
CA LEU A 679 2.78 -21.14 -16.92
C LEU A 679 3.73 -20.47 -15.92
N LEU A 680 4.04 -21.13 -14.80
CA LEU A 680 4.93 -20.58 -13.77
C LEU A 680 6.31 -20.17 -14.35
N ALA A 681 6.80 -18.99 -13.94
CA ALA A 681 8.07 -18.36 -14.34
C ALA A 681 8.22 -18.06 -15.85
N ASN A 682 7.24 -18.41 -16.66
CA ASN A 682 7.31 -18.41 -18.13
C ASN A 682 6.07 -17.83 -18.80
N GLY A 683 5.08 -17.44 -18.00
CA GLY A 683 3.84 -16.83 -18.43
C GLY A 683 3.88 -15.31 -18.46
N ASP A 684 2.70 -14.74 -18.36
CA ASP A 684 2.45 -13.30 -18.48
C ASP A 684 3.09 -12.50 -17.35
N VAL A 685 3.32 -13.06 -16.16
CA VAL A 685 4.05 -12.35 -15.09
C VAL A 685 5.49 -12.06 -15.54
N SER A 686 6.19 -13.05 -16.07
CA SER A 686 7.55 -12.87 -16.62
C SER A 686 7.55 -11.92 -17.80
N MET A 687 6.56 -12.04 -18.70
CA MET A 687 6.44 -11.17 -19.86
C MET A 687 6.16 -9.72 -19.47
N PHE A 688 5.30 -9.48 -18.48
CA PHE A 688 5.01 -8.14 -17.98
C PHE A 688 6.24 -7.51 -17.32
N ARG A 689 7.00 -8.27 -16.53
CA ARG A 689 8.28 -7.80 -15.96
C ARG A 689 9.31 -7.48 -17.05
N LYS A 690 9.32 -8.22 -18.18
CA LYS A 690 10.16 -7.91 -19.36
C LYS A 690 9.70 -6.61 -20.02
N ALA A 691 8.40 -6.38 -20.12
CA ALA A 691 7.84 -5.15 -20.69
C ALA A 691 8.24 -3.92 -19.88
N LEU A 692 8.10 -3.99 -18.55
CA LEU A 692 8.56 -2.94 -17.64
C LEU A 692 10.06 -2.70 -17.76
N TRP A 693 10.88 -3.76 -17.82
CA TRP A 693 12.31 -3.59 -18.02
C TRP A 693 12.67 -3.04 -19.40
N ALA A 694 11.89 -3.34 -20.45
CA ALA A 694 12.10 -2.77 -21.77
C ALA A 694 11.85 -1.25 -21.79
N GLU A 695 10.82 -0.79 -21.08
CA GLU A 695 10.59 0.65 -20.79
C GLU A 695 11.75 1.23 -19.98
N HIS A 696 11.97 0.68 -18.79
CA HIS A 696 12.84 1.26 -17.77
C HIS A 696 14.32 1.27 -18.15
N LEU A 697 14.79 0.20 -18.79
CA LEU A 697 16.19 -0.03 -19.13
C LEU A 697 16.48 0.14 -20.62
N GLY A 698 15.52 0.60 -21.44
CA GLY A 698 15.69 0.81 -22.88
C GLY A 698 16.37 -0.36 -23.60
N ILE A 699 16.01 -1.59 -23.22
CA ILE A 699 16.73 -2.81 -23.62
C ILE A 699 16.47 -3.04 -25.11
N ASN A 700 17.40 -2.58 -25.95
CA ASN A 700 17.28 -2.69 -27.41
C ASN A 700 17.70 -4.07 -27.96
N THR A 701 18.31 -4.92 -27.12
CA THR A 701 18.71 -6.29 -27.48
C THR A 701 18.26 -7.26 -26.39
N PRO A 702 17.37 -8.23 -26.69
CA PRO A 702 17.07 -9.32 -25.77
C PRO A 702 18.36 -10.08 -25.46
N THR A 703 18.73 -10.16 -24.19
CA THR A 703 19.75 -11.07 -23.71
C THR A 703 19.10 -12.06 -22.77
N ASP A 704 19.61 -13.30 -22.75
CA ASP A 704 19.30 -14.34 -21.77
C ASP A 704 19.52 -13.87 -20.32
N VAL A 705 20.31 -12.81 -20.13
CA VAL A 705 20.54 -12.13 -18.86
C VAL A 705 19.24 -11.70 -18.17
N TRP A 706 18.21 -11.26 -18.91
CA TRP A 706 16.95 -10.77 -18.32
C TRP A 706 15.98 -11.90 -17.90
N ASP A 707 16.23 -13.13 -18.36
CA ASP A 707 15.41 -14.29 -18.02
C ASP A 707 15.68 -14.81 -16.61
N HIS A 708 16.78 -14.36 -16.00
CA HIS A 708 17.21 -14.80 -14.67
C HIS A 708 17.54 -13.61 -13.76
N PRO A 709 16.53 -12.86 -13.27
CA PRO A 709 16.76 -11.65 -12.46
C PRO A 709 17.54 -11.91 -11.16
N GLY A 710 17.43 -13.10 -10.57
CA GLY A 710 18.20 -13.47 -9.37
C GLY A 710 19.68 -13.80 -9.64
N SER A 711 20.14 -13.82 -10.91
CA SER A 711 21.48 -14.25 -11.27
C SER A 711 22.55 -13.16 -11.06
N PRO A 712 23.82 -13.53 -10.79
CA PRO A 712 24.95 -12.61 -10.79
C PRO A 712 25.10 -11.77 -12.05
N GLN A 713 24.92 -12.39 -13.21
CA GLN A 713 25.04 -11.74 -14.51
C GLN A 713 23.99 -10.65 -14.65
N CYS A 714 22.74 -10.95 -14.30
CA CYS A 714 21.65 -9.98 -14.36
C CYS A 714 21.87 -8.81 -13.42
N ARG A 715 22.16 -9.05 -12.14
CA ARG A 715 22.34 -7.95 -11.18
C ARG A 715 23.50 -7.03 -11.55
N VAL A 716 24.63 -7.57 -12.02
CA VAL A 716 25.79 -6.77 -12.43
C VAL A 716 25.39 -5.89 -13.61
N ARG A 717 24.73 -6.47 -14.60
CA ARG A 717 24.29 -5.72 -15.78
C ARG A 717 23.28 -4.63 -15.44
N VAL A 718 22.29 -4.93 -14.58
CA VAL A 718 21.34 -3.92 -14.10
C VAL A 718 22.09 -2.81 -13.38
N HIS A 719 22.97 -3.14 -12.43
CA HIS A 719 23.73 -2.16 -11.65
C HIS A 719 24.54 -1.21 -12.56
N GLU A 720 25.25 -1.73 -13.56
CA GLU A 720 26.00 -0.93 -14.53
C GLU A 720 25.12 0.07 -15.28
N LEU A 721 23.96 -0.39 -15.77
CA LEU A 721 23.02 0.45 -16.52
C LEU A 721 22.42 1.55 -15.66
N VAL A 722 21.99 1.22 -14.44
CA VAL A 722 21.30 2.19 -13.58
C VAL A 722 22.25 3.22 -12.96
N GLU A 723 23.53 2.86 -12.73
CA GLU A 723 24.57 3.80 -12.32
C GLU A 723 24.93 4.74 -13.48
N GLY A 724 25.11 4.20 -14.70
CA GLY A 724 25.37 5.00 -15.90
C GLY A 724 24.22 5.98 -16.20
N SER A 725 22.97 5.56 -16.00
CA SER A 725 21.79 6.40 -16.19
C SER A 725 21.72 7.53 -15.17
N LEU A 726 22.02 7.27 -13.88
CA LEU A 726 22.10 8.32 -12.87
C LEU A 726 23.20 9.33 -13.22
N GLN A 727 24.39 8.88 -13.62
CA GLN A 727 25.47 9.78 -14.01
C GLN A 727 25.05 10.68 -15.18
N ALA A 728 24.42 10.12 -16.21
CA ALA A 728 23.89 10.90 -17.33
C ALA A 728 22.82 11.91 -16.92
N TYR A 729 21.91 11.49 -16.03
CA TYR A 729 20.88 12.36 -15.46
C TYR A 729 21.50 13.54 -14.70
N LEU A 730 22.58 13.32 -13.95
CA LEU A 730 23.26 14.33 -13.13
C LEU A 730 24.11 15.33 -13.94
N MET A 731 24.62 14.94 -15.12
CA MET A 731 25.46 15.82 -15.95
C MET A 731 24.75 17.15 -16.26
N PRO A 732 25.43 18.31 -16.14
CA PRO A 732 24.89 19.59 -16.59
C PRO A 732 24.72 19.65 -18.12
N GLY A 733 23.76 20.42 -18.63
CA GLY A 733 23.59 20.66 -20.07
C GLY A 733 22.79 19.56 -20.80
N GLU A 734 22.82 19.61 -22.15
CA GLU A 734 21.97 18.80 -23.03
C GLU A 734 22.52 17.38 -23.20
N HIS A 735 22.04 16.47 -22.35
CA HIS A 735 22.33 15.03 -22.46
C HIS A 735 21.01 14.28 -22.35
N GLU A 736 20.81 13.28 -23.20
CA GLU A 736 19.69 12.35 -23.03
C GLU A 736 20.06 11.31 -21.98
N THR A 737 19.15 11.01 -21.06
CA THR A 737 19.31 9.80 -20.23
C THR A 737 19.20 8.58 -21.13
N PRO A 738 20.18 7.66 -21.11
CA PRO A 738 20.12 6.48 -21.97
C PRO A 738 18.89 5.62 -21.64
N HIS A 739 18.47 5.60 -20.36
CA HIS A 739 17.37 4.82 -19.82
C HIS A 739 16.68 5.57 -18.67
N HIS A 740 15.43 5.22 -18.36
CA HIS A 740 14.67 5.85 -17.27
C HIS A 740 15.13 5.38 -15.88
N LEU A 741 15.55 4.12 -15.75
CA LEU A 741 15.90 3.50 -14.47
C LEU A 741 17.27 3.93 -13.98
N MET A 742 17.30 4.47 -12.77
CA MET A 742 18.50 4.96 -12.12
C MET A 742 18.69 4.29 -10.76
N ILE A 743 19.96 4.13 -10.36
CA ILE A 743 20.25 3.77 -8.98
C ILE A 743 19.72 4.91 -8.10
N TYR A 744 19.05 4.58 -6.99
CA TYR A 744 18.57 5.60 -6.08
C TYR A 744 19.80 6.38 -5.54
N PRO A 745 19.78 7.73 -5.46
CA PRO A 745 20.98 8.56 -5.25
C PRO A 745 21.55 8.53 -3.81
N LEU A 746 21.82 7.33 -3.31
CA LEU A 746 22.46 7.05 -2.03
C LEU A 746 23.77 6.30 -2.27
N SER A 747 24.71 6.48 -1.36
CA SER A 747 25.92 5.67 -1.27
C SER A 747 25.75 4.66 -0.13
N VAL A 748 26.09 3.39 -0.42
CA VAL A 748 26.04 2.28 0.54
C VAL A 748 27.46 1.76 0.69
N SER A 749 27.99 1.70 1.92
CA SER A 749 29.30 1.09 2.18
C SER A 749 29.20 -0.43 2.35
N GLN A 750 30.35 -1.11 2.33
CA GLN A 750 30.43 -2.55 2.63
C GLN A 750 29.88 -2.90 4.02
N GLU A 751 30.03 -2.00 5.00
CA GLU A 751 29.47 -2.14 6.35
C GLU A 751 27.97 -1.87 6.42
N GLY A 752 27.34 -1.50 5.29
CA GLY A 752 25.92 -1.21 5.19
C GLY A 752 25.56 0.18 5.72
N LYS A 753 26.50 1.12 5.78
CA LYS A 753 26.23 2.54 6.10
C LYS A 753 25.64 3.23 4.87
N VAL A 754 24.54 3.95 5.06
CA VAL A 754 23.83 4.67 4.00
C VAL A 754 24.07 6.18 4.14
N THR A 755 24.66 6.80 3.13
CA THR A 755 24.89 8.24 3.06
C THR A 755 24.30 8.81 1.77
N ALA A 756 24.16 10.14 1.69
CA ALA A 756 23.94 10.76 0.39
C ALA A 756 25.17 10.51 -0.48
N ARG A 757 25.01 10.49 -1.81
CA ARG A 757 26.18 10.40 -2.68
C ARG A 757 26.94 11.72 -2.68
N PRO A 758 28.28 11.71 -2.78
CA PRO A 758 29.06 12.94 -2.84
C PRO A 758 28.75 13.84 -4.05
N ASP A 759 28.33 13.23 -5.17
CA ASP A 759 27.92 13.90 -6.41
C ASP A 759 26.42 14.28 -6.44
N CYS A 760 25.65 13.92 -5.40
CA CYS A 760 24.21 14.14 -5.32
C CYS A 760 23.75 14.22 -3.85
N GLU A 761 24.20 15.25 -3.12
CA GLU A 761 23.81 15.46 -1.72
C GLU A 761 22.35 15.94 -1.58
N CYS A 762 21.90 16.73 -2.57
CA CYS A 762 20.55 17.26 -2.68
C CYS A 762 19.84 16.64 -3.89
N ILE A 763 18.51 16.59 -3.84
CA ILE A 763 17.68 16.18 -4.97
C ILE A 763 18.04 17.10 -6.14
N PRO A 764 18.33 16.55 -7.34
CA PRO A 764 18.79 17.32 -8.48
C PRO A 764 17.89 18.53 -8.77
N ASP A 765 18.53 19.67 -9.06
CA ASP A 765 17.90 20.98 -9.27
C ASP A 765 17.31 21.67 -8.04
N THR A 766 17.40 21.08 -6.84
CA THR A 766 16.77 21.60 -5.61
C THR A 766 17.78 21.78 -4.47
N SER A 767 17.37 22.43 -3.36
CA SER A 767 18.15 22.44 -2.11
C SER A 767 17.72 21.34 -1.11
N ALA A 768 16.74 20.53 -1.49
CA ALA A 768 16.18 19.47 -0.65
C ALA A 768 17.17 18.32 -0.49
N LYS A 769 17.34 17.82 0.73
CA LYS A 769 18.28 16.71 0.99
C LYS A 769 17.70 15.38 0.51
N VAL A 770 18.50 14.59 -0.22
CA VAL A 770 18.11 13.23 -0.65
C VAL A 770 17.78 12.33 0.55
N LYS A 771 18.52 12.50 1.66
CA LYS A 771 18.31 11.73 2.89
C LYS A 771 17.11 12.18 3.73
N GLY A 772 16.47 13.30 3.38
CA GLY A 772 15.47 13.93 4.22
C GLY A 772 16.03 14.55 5.51
N ARG A 773 15.13 15.10 6.33
CA ARG A 773 15.40 15.60 7.68
C ARG A 773 14.20 15.33 8.58
N MET A 774 14.47 15.14 9.87
CA MET A 774 13.41 15.03 10.87
C MET A 774 12.73 16.39 11.08
N SER A 775 11.42 16.37 11.24
CA SER A 775 10.54 17.51 11.49
C SER A 775 9.81 17.37 12.83
N LEU A 776 8.99 18.35 13.19
CA LEU A 776 8.13 18.30 14.38
C LEU A 776 6.73 17.70 14.08
N LEU A 777 6.51 17.18 12.88
CA LEU A 777 5.21 16.66 12.47
C LEU A 777 4.84 15.39 13.26
N PRO A 778 3.53 15.17 13.54
CA PRO A 778 3.07 13.91 14.09
C PRO A 778 3.49 12.73 13.19
N LYS A 779 4.32 11.83 13.72
CA LYS A 779 4.88 10.69 12.97
C LYS A 779 3.83 9.85 12.22
N ILE A 780 2.60 9.77 12.73
CA ILE A 780 1.51 9.01 12.11
C ILE A 780 1.10 9.54 10.72
N LEU A 781 1.36 10.82 10.44
CA LEU A 781 1.04 11.45 9.15
C LEU A 781 2.10 11.16 8.08
N CYS A 782 3.30 10.76 8.49
CA CYS A 782 4.46 10.58 7.61
C CYS A 782 5.01 9.14 7.64
N ALA A 783 4.19 8.16 8.05
CA ALA A 783 4.59 6.77 8.34
C ALA A 783 3.73 5.68 7.69
#